data_AF-A0A1G3Q1X0-F1
#
_entry.id   AF-A0A1G3Q1X0-F1
#
_cell.length_a   1.000
_cell.length_b   1.000
_cell.length_c   1.000
_cell.angle_alpha   90.00
_cell.angle_beta   90.00
_cell.angle_gamma   90.00
#
_symmetry.space_group_name_H-M   'P 1'
#
loop_
_entity.id
_entity.type
_entity.pdbx_description
1 polymer ?
#
loop_
_entity_poly.entity_id
_entity_poly.type
_entity_poly.pdbx_seq_one_letter_code
_entity_poly.pdbx_strand_id
1 'polypeptide(L)'
;GVFRLDIMNFISHGISVLPSDSDESEDFSLKDMEELENWDENSGDSGQDDEAQTEQEKKSNKKKYLKLYTVELVEKARRGEIDPLIGRDDVIERTIQVLSRRYKNNPIFVGDPGVGKTAIAEGLARLIALNEVPKSLADAQIFSIDMGSLLAGTRFRGDFEERLKKLLNELKNIPNSIMFIDEIHTIVGAGAVQGGALDASHILKPILTAGKIKCIGTSTYEEYKKYFEQDRALSRRFQKIEINEPTPDETYEILKGITPYYETFHNVVYSDDAIRAAADLSARYIQDLHLPDKAIDVIDEAGAYAKLAVAKPTVKKPRINIRDIEKIVAKMSKVPEKSISSGEAKQLKNLESGLKSTVFGQDDAVHLVVDAIKRSRAGFREPNKPVASFLFVGPTGVGKTELARQLSMSLGVPLHRFDMSEYQEKHTIARLIGAPPGYIGFDQGGLLTDAIRRNPYSVLLLDEIEKAHSDIYNMLLQVMDYATLTDNQGRKANFQNVIIIMTSNAGAREIEKPSMGFTEKNMSPGAASIPKEVEKIFSPEFRNRLDCIVGFRRLPIEIVRRIVVKQIDEFRVQLGDKKILLDMPGEGIDWLARKGYSDTFGAREISRLIQDKVKSIFIDEVLFGKLTKGGNAAAKIVNDDLVIEISKNK
;
A
#
# COMPACT_ATOMS: atom_id res chain seq x y z
N GLY A 1 1.04 14.78 43.90
CA GLY A 1 -0.42 14.67 43.75
C GLY A 1 -0.89 15.86 42.95
N VAL A 2 -1.76 15.66 41.96
CA VAL A 2 -2.16 16.71 41.01
C VAL A 2 -3.32 17.51 41.60
N PHE A 3 -3.20 18.84 41.68
CA PHE A 3 -4.28 19.69 42.19
C PHE A 3 -5.30 20.02 41.09
N ARG A 4 -6.53 20.32 41.49
CA ARG A 4 -7.65 20.60 40.57
C ARG A 4 -7.39 21.82 39.65
N LEU A 5 -6.54 22.74 40.09
CA LEU A 5 -6.08 23.89 39.30
C LEU A 5 -5.19 23.46 38.14
N ASP A 6 -4.33 22.45 38.34
CA ASP A 6 -3.39 21.95 37.34
C ASP A 6 -4.13 21.25 36.19
N ILE A 7 -5.23 20.55 36.52
CA ILE A 7 -6.13 19.93 35.52
C ILE A 7 -6.86 20.99 34.71
N MET A 8 -7.32 22.08 35.34
CA MET A 8 -7.97 23.17 34.61
C MET A 8 -7.00 23.92 33.68
N ASN A 9 -5.74 24.09 34.09
CA ASN A 9 -4.71 24.70 33.23
C ASN A 9 -4.31 23.78 32.07
N PHE A 10 -4.24 22.46 32.28
CA PHE A 10 -3.98 21.50 31.20
C PHE A 10 -5.10 21.48 30.15
N ILE A 11 -6.37 21.51 30.58
CA ILE A 11 -7.53 21.51 29.67
C ILE A 11 -7.67 22.82 28.91
N SER A 12 -7.29 23.95 29.51
CA SER A 12 -7.48 25.28 28.91
C SER A 12 -6.30 25.74 28.04
N HIS A 13 -5.07 25.30 28.33
CA HIS A 13 -3.87 25.82 27.67
C HIS A 13 -2.93 24.74 27.10
N GLY A 14 -3.22 23.45 27.26
CA GLY A 14 -2.60 22.37 26.48
C GLY A 14 -1.08 22.20 26.63
N ILE A 15 -0.48 22.58 27.76
CA ILE A 15 0.97 22.46 27.96
C ILE A 15 1.31 21.11 28.61
N SER A 16 2.09 20.28 27.92
CA SER A 16 2.70 19.06 28.47
C SER A 16 3.94 19.42 29.29
N VAL A 17 3.99 18.99 30.56
CA VAL A 17 5.21 19.03 31.38
C VAL A 17 5.96 17.71 31.22
N LEU A 18 7.16 17.74 30.63
CA LEU A 18 8.15 16.66 30.75
C LEU A 18 9.46 17.19 31.37
N PRO A 19 10.17 16.35 32.14
CA PRO A 19 11.34 16.72 32.91
C PRO A 19 12.64 16.70 32.09
N SER A 20 13.61 17.48 32.56
CA SER A 20 14.97 17.72 32.03
C SER A 20 15.87 16.49 32.05
N ASP A 21 16.71 16.33 31.01
CA ASP A 21 18.12 15.98 31.16
C ASP A 21 18.96 16.35 29.90
N SER A 22 20.09 16.99 30.19
CA SER A 22 21.34 17.30 29.47
C SER A 22 21.57 16.86 28.01
N ASP A 23 21.89 17.82 27.12
CA ASP A 23 23.24 18.02 26.56
C ASP A 23 23.32 19.32 25.72
N GLU A 24 24.51 19.88 25.62
CA GLU A 24 24.87 21.24 25.17
C GLU A 24 24.32 21.68 23.80
N SER A 25 23.43 22.67 23.81
CA SER A 25 23.25 23.65 22.72
C SER A 25 22.76 24.97 23.30
N GLU A 26 23.34 26.09 22.86
CA GLU A 26 22.95 27.45 23.28
C GLU A 26 21.49 27.74 22.92
N ASP A 27 20.57 27.47 23.84
CA ASP A 27 19.14 27.71 23.67
C ASP A 27 18.77 29.18 23.94
N PHE A 28 18.22 29.82 22.92
CA PHE A 28 17.57 31.13 22.99
C PHE A 28 16.37 31.07 23.93
N SER A 29 16.28 31.98 24.90
CA SER A 29 15.26 31.93 25.94
C SER A 29 13.97 32.65 25.50
N LEU A 30 12.82 32.20 26.03
CA LEU A 30 11.50 32.86 25.84
C LEU A 30 11.48 34.33 26.29
N LYS A 31 12.41 34.75 27.17
CA LYS A 31 12.56 36.15 27.58
C LYS A 31 13.06 37.04 26.45
N ASP A 32 13.87 36.50 25.54
CA ASP A 32 14.40 37.26 24.40
C ASP A 32 13.33 37.54 23.32
N MET A 33 12.17 36.86 23.38
CA MET A 33 11.01 37.14 22.52
C MET A 33 10.07 38.19 23.11
N GLU A 34 9.87 38.21 24.43
CA GLU A 34 9.01 39.20 25.10
C GLU A 34 9.60 40.62 25.06
N GLU A 35 10.93 40.77 25.05
CA GLU A 35 11.58 42.09 24.93
C GLU A 35 11.44 42.71 23.52
N LEU A 36 11.14 41.91 22.48
CA LEU A 36 10.94 42.39 21.12
C LEU A 36 9.50 42.86 20.83
N GLU A 37 8.51 42.42 21.61
CA GLU A 37 7.09 42.78 21.41
C GLU A 37 6.70 44.12 22.06
N ASN A 38 7.52 44.67 22.98
CA ASN A 38 7.17 45.86 23.76
C ASN A 38 7.82 47.19 23.29
N TRP A 39 8.33 47.27 22.06
CA TRP A 39 9.11 48.42 21.60
C TRP A 39 8.42 49.41 20.64
N ASP A 40 7.08 49.47 20.63
CA ASP A 40 6.33 50.38 19.73
C ASP A 40 5.42 51.42 20.43
N GLU A 41 5.54 51.63 21.75
CA GLU A 41 4.80 52.70 22.46
C GLU A 41 5.69 53.56 23.37
N ASN A 42 6.67 54.27 22.80
CA ASN A 42 7.05 55.63 23.21
C ASN A 42 8.29 56.13 22.45
N SER A 43 8.09 57.06 21.51
CA SER A 43 9.12 58.07 21.21
C SER A 43 8.50 59.23 20.42
N GLY A 44 7.85 60.12 21.17
CA GLY A 44 7.66 61.50 20.75
C GLY A 44 8.94 62.29 21.02
N ASP A 45 9.48 62.89 19.95
CA ASP A 45 10.27 64.12 19.89
C ASP A 45 11.36 64.36 20.95
N SER A 46 12.63 64.14 20.58
CA SER A 46 13.72 65.12 20.79
C SER A 46 15.09 64.60 20.32
N GLY A 47 15.84 65.47 19.64
CA GLY A 47 17.31 65.49 19.67
C GLY A 47 18.07 64.67 18.63
N GLN A 48 18.78 65.39 17.74
CA GLN A 48 19.88 64.89 16.91
C GLN A 48 21.00 64.33 17.80
N ASP A 49 21.51 63.12 17.49
CA ASP A 49 22.93 62.67 17.63
C ASP A 49 23.17 61.13 17.71
N ASP A 50 22.24 60.26 17.28
CA ASP A 50 22.44 58.78 17.34
C ASP A 50 22.32 58.03 15.99
N GLU A 51 22.99 58.52 14.93
CA GLU A 51 22.94 57.87 13.60
C GLU A 51 23.92 56.68 13.41
N ALA A 52 24.86 56.42 14.34
CA ALA A 52 25.89 55.38 14.15
C ALA A 52 25.61 54.05 14.89
N GLN A 53 24.88 54.06 16.02
CA GLN A 53 24.61 52.85 16.81
C GLN A 53 23.32 52.11 16.42
N THR A 54 22.31 52.81 15.90
CA THR A 54 21.03 52.20 15.46
C THR A 54 21.12 51.39 14.16
N GLU A 55 22.15 51.58 13.33
CA GLU A 55 22.34 50.77 12.11
C GLU A 55 22.87 49.36 12.37
N GLN A 56 23.69 49.16 13.41
CA GLN A 56 24.25 47.84 13.72
C GLN A 56 23.22 46.92 14.37
N GLU A 57 22.38 47.44 15.28
CA GLU A 57 21.27 46.67 15.88
C GLU A 57 20.17 46.35 14.86
N LYS A 58 19.82 47.28 13.96
CA LYS A 58 18.89 47.00 12.84
C LYS A 58 19.45 45.99 11.83
N LYS A 59 20.76 45.93 11.58
CA LYS A 59 21.40 44.91 10.72
C LYS A 59 21.45 43.53 11.39
N SER A 60 21.63 43.48 12.71
CA SER A 60 21.60 42.27 13.53
C SER A 60 20.21 41.62 13.52
N ASN A 61 19.15 42.39 13.81
CA ASN A 61 17.77 41.88 13.82
C ASN A 61 17.25 41.50 12.42
N LYS A 62 17.67 42.20 11.34
CA LYS A 62 17.34 41.83 9.95
C LYS A 62 17.87 40.46 9.51
N LYS A 63 18.97 39.96 10.11
CA LYS A 63 19.46 38.59 9.84
C LYS A 63 18.71 37.53 10.64
N LYS A 64 17.97 37.91 11.69
CA LYS A 64 17.27 36.99 12.60
C LYS A 64 16.01 36.41 11.95
N TYR A 65 15.28 37.20 11.16
CA TYR A 65 14.01 36.78 10.55
C TYR A 65 14.20 35.79 9.38
N LEU A 66 15.09 36.09 8.43
CA LEU A 66 15.50 35.15 7.38
C LEU A 66 15.93 33.78 7.93
N LYS A 67 16.75 33.74 8.98
CA LYS A 67 17.20 32.47 9.59
C LYS A 67 16.09 31.67 10.27
N LEU A 68 15.04 32.33 10.75
CA LEU A 68 13.92 31.67 11.42
C LEU A 68 12.98 30.94 10.46
N TYR A 69 12.80 31.48 9.25
CA TYR A 69 11.78 31.00 8.30
C TYR A 69 12.35 30.46 6.99
N THR A 70 13.67 30.52 6.80
CA THR A 70 14.33 30.00 5.60
C THR A 70 15.57 29.20 5.92
N VAL A 71 15.88 28.25 5.05
CA VAL A 71 17.14 27.50 5.04
C VAL A 71 17.91 27.88 3.79
N GLU A 72 19.15 28.37 3.94
CA GLU A 72 20.01 28.66 2.79
C GLU A 72 20.66 27.35 2.27
N LEU A 73 20.21 26.89 1.10
CA LEU A 73 20.64 25.61 0.53
C LEU A 73 22.10 25.64 0.07
N VAL A 74 22.62 26.78 -0.36
CA VAL A 74 24.03 26.91 -0.80
C VAL A 74 24.98 26.79 0.40
N GLU A 75 24.63 27.39 1.55
CA GLU A 75 25.40 27.21 2.78
C GLU A 75 25.30 25.78 3.32
N LYS A 76 24.12 25.15 3.24
CA LYS A 76 23.94 23.72 3.56
C LYS A 76 24.82 22.84 2.66
N ALA A 77 24.90 23.14 1.36
CA ALA A 77 25.79 22.43 0.43
C ALA A 77 27.27 22.61 0.76
N ARG A 78 27.70 23.83 1.12
CA ARG A 78 29.10 24.12 1.52
C ARG A 78 29.53 23.34 2.77
N ARG A 79 28.59 23.00 3.65
CA ARG A 79 28.80 22.15 4.84
C ARG A 79 28.85 20.65 4.52
N GLY A 80 28.57 20.25 3.28
CA GLY A 80 28.54 18.85 2.87
C GLY A 80 27.27 18.10 3.29
N GLU A 81 26.21 18.82 3.70
CA GLU A 81 24.94 18.27 4.17
C GLU A 81 23.93 18.01 3.03
N ILE A 82 24.36 18.13 1.77
CA ILE A 82 23.54 17.87 0.58
C ILE A 82 24.17 16.77 -0.25
N ASP A 83 23.40 15.71 -0.48
CA ASP A 83 23.79 14.57 -1.29
C ASP A 83 24.01 14.95 -2.77
N PRO A 84 24.87 14.21 -3.49
CA PRO A 84 25.10 14.49 -4.91
C PRO A 84 23.84 14.18 -5.72
N LEU A 85 23.48 15.09 -6.63
CA LEU A 85 22.45 14.82 -7.63
C LEU A 85 23.07 13.98 -8.75
N ILE A 86 22.47 12.84 -9.07
CA ILE A 86 22.99 11.88 -10.06
C ILE A 86 21.99 11.76 -11.20
N GLY A 87 22.47 11.78 -12.45
CA GLY A 87 21.67 11.44 -13.63
C GLY A 87 20.53 12.43 -13.97
N ARG A 88 20.65 13.70 -13.57
CA ARG A 88 19.65 14.76 -13.83
C ARG A 88 20.26 16.03 -14.44
N ASP A 89 21.34 15.87 -15.19
CA ASP A 89 22.10 16.98 -15.77
C ASP A 89 21.27 17.80 -16.76
N ASP A 90 20.39 17.14 -17.52
CA ASP A 90 19.46 17.76 -18.47
C ASP A 90 18.47 18.71 -17.77
N VAL A 91 17.91 18.28 -16.64
CA VAL A 91 16.98 19.07 -15.82
C VAL A 91 17.71 20.25 -15.20
N ILE A 92 18.92 20.04 -14.68
CA ILE A 92 19.74 21.11 -14.12
C ILE A 92 20.11 22.13 -15.18
N GLU A 93 20.60 21.70 -16.34
CA GLU A 93 20.94 22.59 -17.46
C GLU A 93 19.71 23.41 -17.86
N ARG A 94 18.55 22.75 -17.98
CA ARG A 94 17.29 23.42 -18.28
C ARG A 94 16.91 24.45 -17.21
N THR A 95 17.13 24.13 -15.94
CA THR A 95 16.86 25.03 -14.81
C THR A 95 17.76 26.28 -14.88
N ILE A 96 19.06 26.09 -15.12
CA ILE A 96 20.03 27.16 -15.31
C ILE A 96 19.66 28.05 -16.51
N GLN A 97 19.27 27.44 -17.63
CA GLN A 97 18.78 28.16 -18.81
C GLN A 97 17.57 29.02 -18.44
N VAL A 98 16.58 28.47 -17.72
CA VAL A 98 15.38 29.21 -17.31
C VAL A 98 15.71 30.37 -16.38
N LEU A 99 16.51 30.14 -15.32
CA LEU A 99 16.92 31.16 -14.36
C LEU A 99 17.75 32.29 -15.00
N SER A 100 18.37 32.03 -16.14
CA SER A 100 19.16 33.00 -16.91
C SER A 100 18.35 33.79 -17.94
N ARG A 101 17.04 33.52 -18.10
CA ARG A 101 16.17 34.27 -19.03
C ARG A 101 15.86 35.67 -18.51
N ARG A 102 15.55 36.57 -19.44
CA ARG A 102 15.02 37.92 -19.14
C ARG A 102 13.55 37.89 -18.69
N TYR A 103 12.75 36.97 -19.23
CA TYR A 103 11.33 36.80 -18.93
C TYR A 103 11.03 35.31 -18.70
N LYS A 104 10.03 35.01 -17.87
CA LYS A 104 9.71 33.64 -17.44
C LYS A 104 10.91 32.92 -16.84
N ASN A 105 11.61 33.62 -15.94
CA ASN A 105 12.84 33.18 -15.30
C ASN A 105 12.61 32.49 -13.95
N ASN A 106 11.40 31.97 -13.74
CA ASN A 106 11.00 31.23 -12.56
C ASN A 106 10.69 29.79 -12.98
N PRO A 107 11.58 28.81 -12.76
CA PRO A 107 11.25 27.42 -13.05
C PRO A 107 10.21 26.88 -12.07
N ILE A 108 9.32 26.02 -12.57
CA ILE A 108 8.46 25.19 -11.72
C ILE A 108 8.62 23.73 -12.13
N PHE A 109 9.07 22.90 -11.18
CA PHE A 109 9.24 21.46 -11.34
C PHE A 109 7.88 20.79 -11.16
N VAL A 110 7.39 20.16 -12.23
CA VAL A 110 6.12 19.45 -12.23
C VAL A 110 6.39 17.98 -12.51
N GLY A 111 6.05 17.11 -11.58
CA GLY A 111 6.31 15.67 -11.65
C GLY A 111 5.57 14.94 -10.53
N ASP A 112 5.54 13.61 -10.58
CA ASP A 112 4.90 12.79 -9.55
C ASP A 112 5.64 12.89 -8.19
N PRO A 113 4.96 12.61 -7.06
CA PRO A 113 5.64 12.50 -5.76
C PRO A 113 6.74 11.43 -5.80
N GLY A 114 7.87 11.69 -5.13
CA GLY A 114 9.02 10.76 -5.06
C GLY A 114 10.05 10.87 -6.19
N VAL A 115 9.78 11.57 -7.31
CA VAL A 115 10.75 11.63 -8.44
C VAL A 115 12.02 12.47 -8.19
N GLY A 116 12.16 13.08 -7.00
CA GLY A 116 13.33 13.88 -6.61
C GLY A 116 13.25 15.38 -6.93
N LYS A 117 12.05 15.99 -6.93
CA LYS A 117 11.88 17.43 -7.24
C LYS A 117 12.70 18.35 -6.32
N THR A 118 12.71 18.09 -5.02
CA THR A 118 13.47 18.86 -4.02
C THR A 118 14.99 18.61 -4.16
N ALA A 119 15.38 17.35 -4.43
CA ALA A 119 16.77 16.99 -4.69
C ALA A 119 17.38 17.74 -5.91
N ILE A 120 16.58 18.07 -6.92
CA ILE A 120 17.04 18.89 -8.05
C ILE A 120 17.40 20.31 -7.61
N ALA A 121 16.60 20.93 -6.73
CA ALA A 121 16.89 22.26 -6.19
C ALA A 121 18.14 22.26 -5.30
N GLU A 122 18.28 21.23 -4.46
CA GLU A 122 19.47 21.01 -3.64
C GLU A 122 20.72 20.74 -4.49
N GLY A 123 20.60 19.96 -5.58
CA GLY A 123 21.66 19.72 -6.55
C GLY A 123 22.15 21.00 -7.23
N LEU A 124 21.23 21.90 -7.61
CA LEU A 124 21.60 23.22 -8.12
C LEU A 124 22.36 24.04 -7.07
N ALA A 125 21.93 24.02 -5.81
CA ALA A 125 22.62 24.72 -4.72
C ALA A 125 24.05 24.20 -4.53
N ARG A 126 24.25 22.88 -4.67
CA ARG A 126 25.58 22.25 -4.62
C ARG A 126 26.47 22.67 -5.80
N LEU A 127 25.94 22.74 -7.01
CA LEU A 127 26.71 23.22 -8.17
C LEU A 127 27.12 24.69 -8.01
N ILE A 128 26.26 25.54 -7.43
CA ILE A 128 26.60 26.91 -7.09
C ILE A 128 27.72 26.94 -6.04
N ALA A 129 27.62 26.12 -4.99
CA ALA A 129 28.66 26.03 -3.96
C ALA A 129 30.03 25.60 -4.51
N LEU A 130 30.05 24.76 -5.56
CA LEU A 130 31.25 24.30 -6.25
C LEU A 130 31.72 25.24 -7.37
N ASN A 131 31.01 26.34 -7.65
CA ASN A 131 31.26 27.25 -8.78
C ASN A 131 31.19 26.56 -10.16
N GLU A 132 30.37 25.51 -10.31
CA GLU A 132 30.16 24.78 -11.56
C GLU A 132 28.96 25.33 -12.38
N VAL A 133 28.57 26.57 -12.13
CA VAL A 133 27.47 27.26 -12.82
C VAL A 133 27.97 28.45 -13.65
N PRO A 134 27.20 28.93 -14.64
CA PRO A 134 27.57 30.14 -15.38
C PRO A 134 27.74 31.36 -14.47
N LYS A 135 28.57 32.33 -14.88
CA LYS A 135 28.86 33.57 -14.12
C LYS A 135 27.61 34.33 -13.66
N SER A 136 26.49 34.21 -14.37
CA SER A 136 25.21 34.82 -14.01
C SER A 136 24.59 34.26 -12.72
N LEU A 137 25.01 33.07 -12.27
CA LEU A 137 24.47 32.36 -11.10
C LEU A 137 25.55 32.02 -10.06
N ALA A 138 26.83 32.35 -10.28
CA ALA A 138 27.91 32.01 -9.36
C ALA A 138 27.71 32.60 -7.95
N ASP A 139 27.21 33.82 -7.86
CA ASP A 139 26.93 34.51 -6.59
C ASP A 139 25.45 34.37 -6.15
N ALA A 140 24.71 33.41 -6.70
CA ALA A 140 23.31 33.23 -6.34
C ALA A 140 23.16 32.56 -4.97
N GLN A 141 22.17 33.01 -4.19
CA GLN A 141 21.80 32.39 -2.92
C GLN A 141 20.42 31.77 -3.05
N ILE A 142 20.29 30.49 -2.67
CA ILE A 142 19.01 29.77 -2.71
C ILE A 142 18.46 29.65 -1.29
N PHE A 143 17.29 30.24 -1.05
CA PHE A 143 16.58 30.21 0.24
C PHE A 143 15.33 29.34 0.12
N SER A 144 15.33 28.19 0.79
CA SER A 144 14.16 27.33 0.95
C SER A 144 13.24 27.92 2.01
N ILE A 145 11.99 28.22 1.66
CA ILE A 145 10.99 28.71 2.62
C ILE A 145 10.42 27.53 3.40
N ASP A 146 10.46 27.61 4.73
CA ASP A 146 9.75 26.67 5.59
C ASP A 146 8.32 27.18 5.85
N MET A 147 7.39 26.56 5.13
CA MET A 147 5.96 26.85 5.27
C MET A 147 5.43 26.48 6.67
N GLY A 148 5.99 25.43 7.30
CA GLY A 148 5.59 25.00 8.64
C GLY A 148 5.89 26.07 9.69
N SER A 149 7.11 26.61 9.68
CA SER A 149 7.51 27.70 10.59
C SER A 149 6.69 28.98 10.35
N LEU A 150 6.36 29.31 9.11
CA LEU A 150 5.51 30.48 8.83
C LEU A 150 4.09 30.34 9.41
N LEU A 151 3.55 29.11 9.43
CA LEU A 151 2.23 28.79 9.98
C LEU A 151 2.24 28.62 11.49
N ALA A 152 3.33 28.12 12.06
CA ALA A 152 3.46 27.87 13.49
C ALA A 152 3.20 29.14 14.31
N GLY A 153 2.30 29.03 15.31
CA GLY A 153 1.95 30.15 16.19
C GLY A 153 1.13 31.27 15.53
N THR A 154 0.61 31.08 14.32
CA THR A 154 -0.37 32.03 13.74
C THR A 154 -1.79 31.65 14.19
N ARG A 155 -2.52 32.60 14.77
CA ARG A 155 -3.95 32.41 15.12
C ARG A 155 -4.86 32.88 14.00
N PHE A 156 -4.39 33.84 13.20
CA PHE A 156 -5.15 34.45 12.12
C PHE A 156 -4.37 34.40 10.80
N ARG A 157 -5.11 34.28 9.69
CA ARG A 157 -4.57 34.34 8.32
C ARG A 157 -3.75 35.62 8.05
N GLY A 158 -4.14 36.74 8.66
CA GLY A 158 -3.44 38.02 8.50
C GLY A 158 -2.00 37.98 9.00
N ASP A 159 -1.74 37.27 10.10
CA ASP A 159 -0.42 37.11 10.70
C ASP A 159 0.53 36.42 9.71
N PHE A 160 0.08 35.32 9.11
CA PHE A 160 0.83 34.61 8.08
C PHE A 160 1.18 35.51 6.89
N GLU A 161 0.21 36.25 6.37
CA GLU A 161 0.42 37.16 5.24
C GLU A 161 1.42 38.28 5.59
N GLU A 162 1.39 38.79 6.81
CA GLU A 162 2.35 39.78 7.30
C GLU A 162 3.77 39.20 7.41
N ARG A 163 3.91 37.99 7.99
CA ARG A 163 5.21 37.29 8.09
C ARG A 163 5.81 37.03 6.71
N LEU A 164 5.00 36.56 5.77
CA LEU A 164 5.44 36.34 4.39
C LEU A 164 5.85 37.65 3.71
N LYS A 165 5.11 38.75 3.91
CA LYS A 165 5.51 40.08 3.39
C LYS A 165 6.85 40.55 3.95
N LYS A 166 7.08 40.38 5.27
CA LYS A 166 8.36 40.73 5.92
C LYS A 166 9.52 39.93 5.31
N LEU A 167 9.37 38.61 5.21
CA LEU A 167 10.35 37.70 4.60
C LEU A 167 10.68 38.09 3.15
N LEU A 168 9.66 38.34 2.34
CA LEU A 168 9.85 38.71 0.93
C LEU A 168 10.53 40.07 0.75
N ASN A 169 10.26 41.03 1.64
CA ASN A 169 10.94 42.33 1.64
C ASN A 169 12.42 42.19 2.00
N GLU A 170 12.79 41.27 2.87
CA GLU A 170 14.19 40.98 3.19
C GLU A 170 14.90 40.31 2.01
N LEU A 171 14.30 39.27 1.42
CA LEU A 171 14.85 38.58 0.24
C LEU A 171 15.06 39.52 -0.95
N LYS A 172 14.21 40.54 -1.10
CA LYS A 172 14.31 41.56 -2.16
C LYS A 172 15.57 42.41 -2.08
N ASN A 173 16.14 42.58 -0.87
CA ASN A 173 17.34 43.37 -0.64
C ASN A 173 18.63 42.57 -0.86
N ILE A 174 18.52 41.24 -0.97
CA ILE A 174 19.65 40.34 -1.23
C ILE A 174 19.87 40.26 -2.76
N PRO A 175 21.07 40.59 -3.25
CA PRO A 175 21.36 40.47 -4.69
C PRO A 175 21.37 39.00 -5.11
N ASN A 176 20.88 38.70 -6.31
CA ASN A 176 20.82 37.35 -6.86
C ASN A 176 20.16 36.29 -5.95
N SER A 177 19.18 36.71 -5.13
CA SER A 177 18.39 35.79 -4.33
C SER A 177 17.43 34.96 -5.18
N ILE A 178 17.42 33.65 -4.90
CA ILE A 178 16.52 32.67 -5.47
C ILE A 178 15.71 32.09 -4.31
N MET A 179 14.39 32.26 -4.39
CA MET A 179 13.46 31.69 -3.44
C MET A 179 13.06 30.29 -3.91
N PHE A 180 13.20 29.27 -3.05
CA PHE A 180 12.68 27.93 -3.30
C PHE A 180 11.44 27.68 -2.45
N ILE A 181 10.35 27.28 -3.09
CA ILE A 181 9.09 26.93 -2.45
C ILE A 181 8.75 25.49 -2.84
N ASP A 182 8.87 24.58 -1.88
CA ASP A 182 8.32 23.24 -2.04
C ASP A 182 6.79 23.30 -1.96
N GLU A 183 6.10 22.49 -2.76
CA GLU A 183 4.64 22.45 -2.83
C GLU A 183 3.99 23.83 -3.04
N ILE A 184 4.48 24.59 -4.03
CA ILE A 184 4.08 26.00 -4.28
C ILE A 184 2.56 26.19 -4.46
N HIS A 185 1.84 25.14 -4.85
CA HIS A 185 0.39 25.14 -5.01
C HIS A 185 -0.35 25.41 -3.68
N THR A 186 0.25 25.09 -2.53
CA THR A 186 -0.30 25.38 -1.19
C THR A 186 -0.54 26.87 -0.95
N ILE A 187 0.26 27.73 -1.60
CA ILE A 187 0.19 29.21 -1.50
C ILE A 187 -0.75 29.81 -2.56
N VAL A 188 -1.05 29.06 -3.62
CA VAL A 188 -1.81 29.52 -4.81
C VAL A 188 -3.26 29.01 -4.80
N GLY A 189 -3.65 28.22 -3.79
CA GLY A 189 -4.95 27.57 -3.68
C GLY A 189 -6.13 28.54 -3.51
N ALA A 190 -6.74 28.92 -4.62
CA ALA A 190 -7.91 29.80 -4.73
C ALA A 190 -9.14 29.31 -3.91
N GLY A 191 -9.34 29.88 -2.72
CA GLY A 191 -10.67 30.01 -2.08
C GLY A 191 -11.44 28.72 -1.77
N ALA A 192 -10.84 27.72 -1.11
CA ALA A 192 -11.59 26.56 -0.63
C ALA A 192 -12.41 26.89 0.62
N VAL A 193 -13.70 27.14 0.38
CA VAL A 193 -14.79 27.01 1.36
C VAL A 193 -14.64 25.64 2.04
N GLN A 194 -14.51 25.64 3.37
CA GLN A 194 -14.27 24.48 4.25
C GLN A 194 -12.85 23.86 4.19
N GLY A 195 -11.84 24.63 4.64
CA GLY A 195 -10.66 24.06 5.32
C GLY A 195 -9.35 23.97 4.52
N GLY A 196 -8.53 25.04 4.57
CA GLY A 196 -7.09 24.86 4.75
C GLY A 196 -6.10 25.48 3.75
N ALA A 197 -6.49 25.94 2.56
CA ALA A 197 -5.53 26.58 1.64
C ALA A 197 -5.45 28.09 1.84
N LEU A 198 -4.24 28.60 2.13
CA LEU A 198 -3.95 30.02 2.25
C LEU A 198 -3.65 30.61 0.87
N ASP A 199 -4.53 31.49 0.39
CA ASP A 199 -4.27 32.19 -0.88
C ASP A 199 -3.37 33.41 -0.63
N ALA A 200 -2.07 33.21 -0.79
CA ALA A 200 -1.03 34.25 -0.75
C ALA A 200 -0.53 34.62 -2.16
N SER A 201 -1.23 34.19 -3.21
CA SER A 201 -0.91 34.49 -4.61
C SER A 201 -0.81 36.00 -4.87
N HIS A 202 -1.64 36.79 -4.20
CA HIS A 202 -1.66 38.26 -4.27
C HIS A 202 -0.37 38.92 -3.75
N ILE A 203 0.33 38.29 -2.81
CA ILE A 203 1.57 38.80 -2.24
C ILE A 203 2.75 38.50 -3.18
N LEU A 204 2.74 37.34 -3.82
CA LEU A 204 3.82 36.91 -4.73
C LEU A 204 3.78 37.62 -6.10
N LYS A 205 2.60 37.90 -6.64
CA LYS A 205 2.41 38.48 -7.99
C LYS A 205 3.22 39.77 -8.25
N PRO A 206 3.22 40.79 -7.35
CA PRO A 206 3.98 42.03 -7.57
C PRO A 206 5.49 41.80 -7.61
N ILE A 207 6.01 40.93 -6.76
CA ILE A 207 7.45 40.68 -6.61
C ILE A 207 7.98 39.92 -7.82
N LEU A 208 7.26 38.89 -8.26
CA LEU A 208 7.59 38.12 -9.45
C LEU A 208 7.45 38.95 -10.74
N THR A 209 6.56 39.95 -10.75
CA THR A 209 6.42 40.88 -11.89
C THR A 209 7.53 41.93 -11.91
N ALA A 210 7.98 42.39 -10.74
CA ALA A 210 9.13 43.30 -10.65
C ALA A 210 10.45 42.62 -11.06
N GLY A 211 10.52 41.29 -11.05
CA GLY A 211 11.69 40.51 -11.47
C GLY A 211 12.91 40.67 -10.57
N LYS A 212 12.72 41.21 -9.36
CA LYS A 212 13.79 41.44 -8.38
C LYS A 212 14.21 40.17 -7.64
N ILE A 213 13.33 39.17 -7.56
CA ILE A 213 13.56 37.88 -6.93
C ILE A 213 13.21 36.79 -7.93
N LYS A 214 14.06 35.78 -8.07
CA LYS A 214 13.76 34.57 -8.85
C LYS A 214 13.13 33.53 -7.95
N CYS A 215 12.26 32.69 -8.50
CA CYS A 215 11.57 31.65 -7.74
C CYS A 215 11.71 30.28 -8.42
N ILE A 216 12.04 29.25 -7.65
CA ILE A 216 11.95 27.84 -8.01
C ILE A 216 10.79 27.24 -7.22
N GLY A 217 9.80 26.68 -7.91
CA GLY A 217 8.67 26.01 -7.26
C GLY A 217 8.62 24.52 -7.59
N THR A 218 8.01 23.71 -6.72
CA THR A 218 7.64 22.32 -7.03
C THR A 218 6.13 22.12 -6.95
N SER A 219 5.57 21.22 -7.75
CA SER A 219 4.16 20.81 -7.66
C SER A 219 3.95 19.44 -8.31
N THR A 220 2.85 18.76 -7.98
CA THR A 220 2.38 17.61 -8.75
C THR A 220 1.64 18.04 -10.02
N TYR A 221 1.44 17.11 -10.97
CA TYR A 221 0.67 17.38 -12.18
C TYR A 221 -0.78 17.82 -11.89
N GLU A 222 -1.42 17.17 -10.92
CA GLU A 222 -2.82 17.42 -10.57
C GLU A 222 -3.01 18.82 -9.96
N GLU A 223 -2.17 19.17 -8.99
CA GLU A 223 -2.23 20.47 -8.30
C GLU A 223 -1.83 21.62 -9.23
N TYR A 224 -0.82 21.41 -10.07
CA TYR A 224 -0.40 22.41 -11.05
C TYR A 224 -1.57 22.76 -11.99
N LYS A 225 -2.25 21.75 -12.53
CA LYS A 225 -3.38 21.95 -13.46
C LYS A 225 -4.60 22.57 -12.76
N LYS A 226 -4.88 22.14 -11.53
CA LYS A 226 -6.06 22.56 -10.77
C LYS A 226 -5.94 23.99 -10.23
N TYR A 227 -4.78 24.36 -9.69
CA TYR A 227 -4.61 25.64 -8.99
C TYR A 227 -3.69 26.61 -9.75
N PHE A 228 -2.54 26.14 -10.20
CA PHE A 228 -1.50 27.04 -10.73
C PHE A 228 -1.75 27.49 -12.18
N GLU A 229 -2.23 26.60 -13.04
CA GLU A 229 -2.51 26.88 -14.45
C GLU A 229 -3.73 27.80 -14.63
N GLN A 230 -4.69 27.73 -13.70
CA GLN A 230 -5.88 28.59 -13.70
C GLN A 230 -5.53 30.06 -13.46
N ASP A 231 -4.50 30.33 -12.64
CA ASP A 231 -4.02 31.69 -12.41
C ASP A 231 -3.12 32.15 -13.57
N ARG A 232 -3.71 32.86 -14.54
CA ARG A 232 -3.00 33.45 -15.67
C ARG A 232 -1.92 34.46 -15.28
N ALA A 233 -2.03 35.13 -14.12
CA ALA A 233 -1.05 36.13 -13.73
C ALA A 233 0.26 35.47 -13.25
N LEU A 234 0.15 34.37 -12.49
CA LEU A 234 1.29 33.58 -12.03
C LEU A 234 1.86 32.68 -13.12
N SER A 235 1.03 31.90 -13.82
CA SER A 235 1.50 30.94 -14.83
C SER A 235 2.31 31.60 -15.96
N ARG A 236 2.02 32.88 -16.29
CA ARG A 236 2.80 33.66 -17.27
C ARG A 236 4.20 34.05 -16.79
N ARG A 237 4.54 33.91 -15.51
CA ARG A 237 5.85 34.22 -14.91
C ARG A 237 6.72 32.99 -14.71
N PHE A 238 6.12 31.81 -14.71
CA PHE A 238 6.83 30.55 -14.55
C PHE A 238 7.06 29.84 -15.88
N GLN A 239 8.10 29.02 -15.90
CA GLN A 239 8.37 28.05 -16.95
C GLN A 239 8.26 26.66 -16.35
N LYS A 240 7.26 25.90 -16.81
CA LYS A 240 7.11 24.48 -16.48
C LYS A 240 8.33 23.70 -16.98
N ILE A 241 8.91 22.91 -16.10
CA ILE A 241 9.92 21.89 -16.37
C ILE A 241 9.33 20.58 -15.87
N GLU A 242 9.14 19.63 -16.78
CA GLU A 242 8.56 18.32 -16.46
C GLU A 242 9.66 17.39 -15.92
N ILE A 243 9.39 16.78 -14.77
CA ILE A 243 10.29 15.84 -14.12
C ILE A 243 9.67 14.46 -14.22
N ASN A 244 10.24 13.63 -15.07
CA ASN A 244 9.79 12.25 -15.27
C ASN A 244 10.41 11.33 -14.22
N GLU A 245 9.70 10.24 -13.91
CA GLU A 245 10.24 9.10 -13.18
C GLU A 245 11.48 8.54 -13.93
N PRO A 246 12.61 8.32 -13.26
CA PRO A 246 13.80 7.75 -13.88
C PRO A 246 13.57 6.28 -14.23
N THR A 247 14.33 5.79 -15.20
CA THR A 247 14.35 4.37 -15.55
C THR A 247 15.00 3.52 -14.44
N PRO A 248 14.79 2.19 -14.40
CA PRO A 248 15.50 1.32 -13.46
C PRO A 248 17.03 1.42 -13.57
N ASP A 249 17.56 1.57 -14.78
CA ASP A 249 19.01 1.74 -15.01
C ASP A 249 19.52 3.08 -14.46
N GLU A 250 18.82 4.19 -14.71
CA GLU A 250 19.15 5.49 -14.11
C GLU A 250 19.03 5.46 -12.59
N THR A 251 18.02 4.77 -12.06
CA THR A 251 17.84 4.59 -10.62
C THR A 251 19.00 3.80 -10.02
N TYR A 252 19.49 2.75 -10.68
CA TYR A 252 20.66 2.01 -10.22
C TYR A 252 21.89 2.93 -10.09
N GLU A 253 22.13 3.82 -11.05
CA GLU A 253 23.23 4.80 -10.96
C GLU A 253 23.01 5.80 -9.82
N ILE A 254 21.77 6.28 -9.62
CA ILE A 254 21.40 7.13 -8.48
C ILE A 254 21.71 6.40 -7.15
N LEU A 255 21.21 5.18 -7.00
CA LEU A 255 21.44 4.38 -5.78
C LEU A 255 22.93 4.16 -5.55
N LYS A 256 23.69 3.83 -6.59
CA LYS A 256 25.13 3.57 -6.48
C LYS A 256 25.90 4.78 -5.96
N GLY A 257 25.53 6.00 -6.34
CA GLY A 257 26.20 7.20 -5.85
C GLY A 257 25.77 7.65 -4.44
N ILE A 258 24.55 7.34 -4.00
CA ILE A 258 24.09 7.67 -2.62
C ILE A 258 24.38 6.56 -1.60
N THR A 259 24.52 5.30 -2.04
CA THR A 259 24.74 4.13 -1.17
C THR A 259 25.88 4.31 -0.15
N PRO A 260 27.03 4.94 -0.46
CA PRO A 260 28.11 5.16 0.51
C PRO A 260 27.68 5.93 1.77
N TYR A 261 26.70 6.83 1.65
CA TYR A 261 26.14 7.57 2.79
C TYR A 261 25.32 6.64 3.70
N TYR A 262 24.47 5.79 3.12
CA TYR A 262 23.70 4.78 3.84
C TYR A 262 24.58 3.69 4.48
N GLU A 263 25.65 3.27 3.80
CA GLU A 263 26.66 2.34 4.35
C GLU A 263 27.30 2.89 5.62
N THR A 264 27.63 4.18 5.60
CA THR A 264 28.24 4.86 6.75
C THR A 264 27.24 5.00 7.89
N PHE A 265 26.01 5.43 7.60
CA PHE A 265 24.96 5.64 8.59
C PHE A 265 24.49 4.35 9.27
N HIS A 266 24.29 3.28 8.48
CA HIS A 266 23.84 1.98 9.00
C HIS A 266 24.97 1.07 9.44
N ASN A 267 26.22 1.42 9.11
CA ASN A 267 27.41 0.59 9.33
C ASN A 267 27.33 -0.78 8.62
N VAL A 268 26.87 -0.78 7.37
CA VAL A 268 26.65 -1.96 6.53
C VAL A 268 27.43 -1.83 5.21
N VAL A 269 27.43 -2.88 4.38
CA VAL A 269 27.97 -2.83 3.01
C VAL A 269 26.97 -3.44 2.06
N TYR A 270 26.65 -2.77 0.95
CA TYR A 270 25.76 -3.30 -0.07
C TYR A 270 26.58 -3.96 -1.19
N SER A 271 26.12 -5.12 -1.67
CA SER A 271 26.65 -5.66 -2.92
C SER A 271 26.08 -4.91 -4.12
N ASP A 272 26.86 -4.79 -5.20
CA ASP A 272 26.41 -4.13 -6.44
C ASP A 272 25.14 -4.79 -7.00
N ASP A 273 25.07 -6.12 -6.93
CA ASP A 273 23.88 -6.88 -7.31
C ASP A 273 22.66 -6.55 -6.44
N ALA A 274 22.85 -6.25 -5.15
CA ALA A 274 21.76 -5.84 -4.26
C ALA A 274 21.24 -4.44 -4.62
N ILE A 275 22.14 -3.52 -5.00
CA ILE A 275 21.76 -2.17 -5.45
C ILE A 275 20.92 -2.25 -6.73
N ARG A 276 21.38 -3.06 -7.70
CA ARG A 276 20.61 -3.30 -8.94
C ARG A 276 19.27 -3.97 -8.66
N ALA A 277 19.26 -4.98 -7.78
CA ALA A 277 18.03 -5.64 -7.37
C ALA A 277 17.04 -4.67 -6.70
N ALA A 278 17.52 -3.69 -5.92
CA ALA A 278 16.64 -2.70 -5.29
C ALA A 278 15.92 -1.85 -6.34
N ALA A 279 16.62 -1.40 -7.39
CA ALA A 279 16.00 -0.68 -8.50
C ALA A 279 15.00 -1.56 -9.28
N ASP A 280 15.41 -2.75 -9.71
CA ASP A 280 14.59 -3.63 -10.55
C ASP A 280 13.35 -4.17 -9.82
N LEU A 281 13.53 -4.62 -8.57
CA LEU A 281 12.44 -5.22 -7.79
C LEU A 281 11.47 -4.16 -7.28
N SER A 282 11.94 -2.98 -6.85
CA SER A 282 11.02 -1.90 -6.45
C SER A 282 10.20 -1.40 -7.65
N ALA A 283 10.81 -1.23 -8.82
CA ALA A 283 10.12 -0.86 -10.05
C ALA A 283 9.01 -1.87 -10.42
N ARG A 284 9.28 -3.17 -10.24
CA ARG A 284 8.36 -4.24 -10.62
C ARG A 284 7.23 -4.46 -9.60
N TYR A 285 7.56 -4.47 -8.30
CA TYR A 285 6.66 -4.95 -7.25
C TYR A 285 6.01 -3.83 -6.42
N ILE A 286 6.63 -2.65 -6.33
CA ILE A 286 6.09 -1.48 -5.61
C ILE A 286 5.57 -0.48 -6.66
N GLN A 287 4.26 -0.53 -6.93
CA GLN A 287 3.63 0.22 -8.02
C GLN A 287 2.87 1.47 -7.57
N ASP A 288 2.64 1.62 -6.28
CA ASP A 288 1.96 2.77 -5.66
C ASP A 288 2.90 3.96 -5.41
N LEU A 289 4.21 3.74 -5.55
CA LEU A 289 5.26 4.74 -5.42
C LEU A 289 6.09 4.82 -6.72
N HIS A 290 6.80 5.94 -6.89
CA HIS A 290 7.62 6.21 -8.06
C HIS A 290 9.11 6.09 -7.73
N LEU A 291 9.92 5.76 -8.74
CA LEU A 291 11.38 5.85 -8.67
C LEU A 291 11.83 7.33 -8.61
N PRO A 292 12.99 7.63 -8.00
CA PRO A 292 13.88 6.70 -7.30
C PRO A 292 13.47 6.42 -5.84
N ASP A 293 12.53 7.17 -5.26
CA ASP A 293 12.14 7.15 -3.84
C ASP A 293 11.92 5.74 -3.29
N LYS A 294 11.05 4.96 -3.93
CA LYS A 294 10.76 3.58 -3.50
C LYS A 294 12.00 2.66 -3.47
N ALA A 295 13.00 2.93 -4.30
CA ALA A 295 14.22 2.13 -4.35
C ALA A 295 15.20 2.58 -3.25
N ILE A 296 15.22 3.88 -2.94
CA ILE A 296 15.97 4.45 -1.82
C ILE A 296 15.42 3.90 -0.49
N ASP A 297 14.10 3.88 -0.32
CA ASP A 297 13.44 3.30 0.85
C ASP A 297 13.81 1.82 1.05
N VAL A 298 13.88 1.05 -0.04
CA VAL A 298 14.31 -0.37 0.01
C VAL A 298 15.76 -0.49 0.49
N ILE A 299 16.67 0.38 0.03
CA ILE A 299 18.07 0.40 0.46
C ILE A 299 18.17 0.78 1.95
N ASP A 300 17.43 1.80 2.37
CA ASP A 300 17.42 2.29 3.75
C ASP A 300 16.84 1.25 4.72
N GLU A 301 15.68 0.66 4.41
CA GLU A 301 15.06 -0.38 5.24
C GLU A 301 15.93 -1.65 5.30
N ALA A 302 16.60 -2.03 4.20
CA ALA A 302 17.56 -3.13 4.21
C ALA A 302 18.77 -2.84 5.11
N GLY A 303 19.26 -1.60 5.11
CA GLY A 303 20.33 -1.12 6.00
C GLY A 303 19.94 -1.23 7.47
N ALA A 304 18.77 -0.69 7.81
CA ALA A 304 18.22 -0.73 9.15
C ALA A 304 17.96 -2.18 9.61
N TYR A 305 17.39 -3.03 8.76
CA TYR A 305 17.16 -4.44 9.04
C TYR A 305 18.46 -5.19 9.37
N ALA A 306 19.49 -5.01 8.54
CA ALA A 306 20.79 -5.64 8.75
C ALA A 306 21.46 -5.14 10.04
N LYS A 307 21.36 -3.85 10.35
CA LYS A 307 21.88 -3.25 11.60
C LYS A 307 21.24 -3.88 12.84
N LEU A 308 19.92 -4.04 12.84
CA LEU A 308 19.18 -4.65 13.96
C LEU A 308 19.43 -6.16 14.09
N ALA A 309 19.63 -6.88 12.98
CA ALA A 309 19.92 -8.30 13.00
C ALA A 309 21.30 -8.65 13.61
N VAL A 310 22.25 -7.70 13.61
CA VAL A 310 23.64 -7.87 14.07
C VAL A 310 23.84 -7.43 15.54
N ALA A 311 22.80 -7.44 16.37
CA ALA A 311 22.92 -7.21 17.82
C ALA A 311 23.82 -8.24 18.58
N LYS A 312 24.57 -9.10 17.88
CA LYS A 312 25.65 -9.93 18.42
C LYS A 312 27.03 -9.31 18.09
N PRO A 313 27.90 -9.07 19.08
CA PRO A 313 29.11 -8.24 18.96
C PRO A 313 30.26 -8.83 18.13
N THR A 314 30.02 -9.85 17.30
CA THR A 314 31.07 -10.66 16.65
C THR A 314 31.16 -10.54 15.13
N VAL A 315 30.27 -9.80 14.46
CA VAL A 315 30.24 -9.69 12.99
C VAL A 315 30.73 -8.32 12.53
N LYS A 316 31.81 -8.30 11.72
CA LYS A 316 32.24 -7.14 10.92
C LYS A 316 31.09 -6.72 10.01
N LYS A 317 30.88 -5.40 9.82
CA LYS A 317 29.85 -4.74 8.98
C LYS A 317 29.02 -5.71 8.13
N PRO A 318 27.72 -5.95 8.44
CA PRO A 318 26.94 -6.91 7.68
C PRO A 318 26.86 -6.53 6.21
N ARG A 319 26.96 -7.54 5.35
CA ARG A 319 26.87 -7.38 3.90
C ARG A 319 25.45 -7.72 3.44
N ILE A 320 24.82 -6.77 2.76
CA ILE A 320 23.47 -6.87 2.21
C ILE A 320 23.55 -7.46 0.80
N ASN A 321 22.80 -8.54 0.59
CA ASN A 321 22.75 -9.28 -0.68
C ASN A 321 21.35 -9.20 -1.31
N ILE A 322 21.21 -9.73 -2.52
CA ILE A 322 19.94 -9.80 -3.26
C ILE A 322 18.80 -10.36 -2.38
N ARG A 323 19.05 -11.43 -1.63
CA ARG A 323 18.03 -12.07 -0.75
C ARG A 323 17.49 -11.15 0.34
N ASP A 324 18.30 -10.21 0.83
CA ASP A 324 17.85 -9.27 1.85
C ASP A 324 16.93 -8.23 1.22
N ILE A 325 17.30 -7.73 0.02
CA ILE A 325 16.45 -6.86 -0.79
C ILE A 325 15.13 -7.53 -1.16
N GLU A 326 15.16 -8.80 -1.62
CA GLU A 326 13.95 -9.57 -1.94
C GLU A 326 12.97 -9.62 -0.76
N LYS A 327 13.47 -9.79 0.47
CA LYS A 327 12.66 -9.82 1.69
C LYS A 327 12.06 -8.45 2.03
N ILE A 328 12.87 -7.40 1.93
CA ILE A 328 12.40 -6.04 2.20
C ILE A 328 11.32 -5.64 1.19
N VAL A 329 11.57 -5.85 -0.11
CA VAL A 329 10.58 -5.60 -1.16
C VAL A 329 9.32 -6.42 -0.91
N ALA A 330 9.45 -7.72 -0.63
CA ALA A 330 8.30 -8.59 -0.30
C ALA A 330 7.45 -8.03 0.86
N LYS A 331 8.10 -7.53 1.91
CA LYS A 331 7.44 -6.95 3.07
C LYS A 331 6.76 -5.62 2.74
N MET A 332 7.44 -4.72 2.01
CA MET A 332 6.89 -3.42 1.59
C MET A 332 5.71 -3.59 0.63
N SER A 333 5.86 -4.44 -0.40
CA SER A 333 4.84 -4.68 -1.43
C SER A 333 3.78 -5.69 -1.01
N LYS A 334 3.91 -6.30 0.19
CA LYS A 334 3.05 -7.38 0.71
C LYS A 334 2.96 -8.57 -0.25
N VAL A 335 4.05 -8.82 -0.96
CA VAL A 335 4.20 -9.93 -1.89
C VAL A 335 4.80 -11.10 -1.14
N PRO A 336 4.33 -12.35 -1.32
CA PRO A 336 4.97 -13.49 -0.70
C PRO A 336 6.46 -13.55 -1.09
N GLU A 337 7.38 -13.62 -0.12
CA GLU A 337 8.83 -13.70 -0.36
C GLU A 337 9.21 -14.80 -1.37
N LYS A 338 8.46 -15.92 -1.34
CA LYS A 338 8.66 -17.06 -2.24
C LYS A 338 8.36 -16.74 -3.71
N SER A 339 7.52 -15.74 -3.98
CA SER A 339 7.19 -15.30 -5.35
C SER A 339 8.18 -14.29 -5.93
N ILE A 340 9.00 -13.66 -5.08
CA ILE A 340 10.11 -12.80 -5.52
C ILE A 340 11.40 -13.62 -5.65
N SER A 341 11.60 -14.57 -4.73
CA SER A 341 12.77 -15.45 -4.73
C SER A 341 12.63 -16.66 -5.67
N SER A 342 13.74 -17.34 -5.94
CA SER A 342 13.82 -18.61 -6.71
C SER A 342 12.97 -19.78 -6.16
N GLY A 343 12.25 -19.62 -5.05
CA GLY A 343 11.42 -20.64 -4.41
C GLY A 343 10.08 -20.92 -5.09
N GLU A 344 9.58 -19.99 -5.92
CA GLU A 344 8.26 -20.07 -6.55
C GLU A 344 8.11 -21.34 -7.42
N ALA A 345 9.13 -21.65 -8.22
CA ALA A 345 9.11 -22.81 -9.11
C ALA A 345 8.90 -24.13 -8.35
N LYS A 346 9.53 -24.28 -7.18
CA LYS A 346 9.36 -25.46 -6.32
C LYS A 346 7.96 -25.51 -5.69
N GLN A 347 7.42 -24.36 -5.29
CA GLN A 347 6.06 -24.26 -4.76
C GLN A 347 5.03 -24.64 -5.84
N LEU A 348 5.16 -24.10 -7.05
CA LEU A 348 4.27 -24.41 -8.19
C LEU A 348 4.36 -25.87 -8.62
N LYS A 349 5.56 -26.47 -8.56
CA LYS A 349 5.76 -27.90 -8.85
C LYS A 349 4.94 -28.79 -7.91
N ASN A 350 4.88 -28.44 -6.62
CA ASN A 350 4.22 -29.25 -5.60
C ASN A 350 2.76 -28.83 -5.33
N LEU A 351 2.29 -27.73 -5.95
CA LEU A 351 0.96 -27.16 -5.71
C LEU A 351 -0.17 -28.17 -5.97
N GLU A 352 -0.10 -28.90 -7.07
CA GLU A 352 -1.13 -29.88 -7.44
C GLU A 352 -1.26 -31.02 -6.42
N SER A 353 -0.12 -31.63 -6.05
CA SER A 353 -0.09 -32.68 -5.03
C SER A 353 -0.54 -32.17 -3.66
N GLY A 354 -0.19 -30.93 -3.32
CA GLY A 354 -0.64 -30.28 -2.09
C GLY A 354 -2.16 -30.12 -2.06
N LEU A 355 -2.75 -29.60 -3.14
CA LEU A 355 -4.21 -29.41 -3.23
C LEU A 355 -4.98 -30.73 -3.27
N LYS A 356 -4.51 -31.75 -4.00
CA LYS A 356 -5.13 -33.09 -4.03
C LYS A 356 -5.09 -33.80 -2.65
N SER A 357 -4.15 -33.41 -1.79
CA SER A 357 -4.07 -33.95 -0.42
C SER A 357 -5.12 -33.36 0.53
N THR A 358 -5.69 -32.20 0.21
CA THR A 358 -6.67 -31.50 1.07
C THR A 358 -8.07 -31.40 0.47
N VAL A 359 -8.17 -31.36 -0.86
CA VAL A 359 -9.41 -31.31 -1.65
C VAL A 359 -9.66 -32.69 -2.27
N PHE A 360 -10.65 -33.40 -1.74
CA PHE A 360 -10.90 -34.79 -2.13
C PHE A 360 -11.96 -34.91 -3.23
N GLY A 361 -11.70 -35.78 -4.22
CA GLY A 361 -12.68 -36.17 -5.24
C GLY A 361 -12.90 -35.15 -6.36
N GLN A 362 -12.03 -34.14 -6.47
CA GLN A 362 -12.12 -33.07 -7.48
C GLN A 362 -10.78 -32.90 -8.23
N ASP A 363 -10.11 -34.01 -8.53
CA ASP A 363 -8.75 -34.01 -9.08
C ASP A 363 -8.64 -33.29 -10.42
N ASP A 364 -9.65 -33.42 -11.29
CA ASP A 364 -9.72 -32.71 -12.58
C ASP A 364 -9.83 -31.19 -12.37
N ALA A 365 -10.64 -30.76 -11.40
CA ALA A 365 -10.78 -29.35 -11.06
C ALA A 365 -9.47 -28.77 -10.53
N VAL A 366 -8.78 -29.52 -9.66
CA VAL A 366 -7.45 -29.13 -9.16
C VAL A 366 -6.44 -29.03 -10.30
N HIS A 367 -6.42 -30.00 -11.21
CA HIS A 367 -5.52 -30.00 -12.36
C HIS A 367 -5.73 -28.77 -13.26
N LEU A 368 -6.97 -28.46 -13.62
CA LEU A 368 -7.31 -27.30 -14.47
C LEU A 368 -6.90 -25.97 -13.82
N VAL A 369 -7.15 -25.80 -12.53
CA VAL A 369 -6.76 -24.60 -11.78
C VAL A 369 -5.25 -24.45 -11.73
N VAL A 370 -4.54 -25.53 -11.38
CA VAL A 370 -3.08 -25.50 -11.25
C VAL A 370 -2.40 -25.29 -12.60
N ASP A 371 -2.90 -25.90 -13.67
CA ASP A 371 -2.37 -25.70 -15.02
C ASP A 371 -2.48 -24.24 -15.48
N ALA A 372 -3.65 -23.61 -15.30
CA ALA A 372 -3.85 -22.20 -15.65
C ALA A 372 -2.92 -21.27 -14.85
N ILE A 373 -2.71 -21.54 -13.56
CA ILE A 373 -1.76 -20.77 -12.73
C ILE A 373 -0.32 -20.96 -13.21
N LYS A 374 0.09 -22.20 -13.50
CA LYS A 374 1.43 -22.50 -14.03
C LYS A 374 1.68 -21.79 -15.36
N ARG A 375 0.69 -21.78 -16.27
CA ARG A 375 0.79 -21.06 -17.56
C ARG A 375 1.00 -19.56 -17.36
N SER A 376 0.26 -18.96 -16.44
CA SER A 376 0.39 -17.55 -16.09
C SER A 376 1.79 -17.21 -15.54
N ARG A 377 2.26 -18.02 -14.57
CA ARG A 377 3.58 -17.81 -13.93
C ARG A 377 4.77 -18.12 -14.84
N ALA A 378 4.57 -18.96 -15.86
CA ALA A 378 5.59 -19.22 -16.88
C ALA A 378 5.72 -18.09 -17.92
N GLY A 379 4.94 -17.01 -17.80
CA GLY A 379 4.99 -15.86 -18.72
C GLY A 379 4.26 -16.11 -20.04
N PHE A 380 3.45 -17.17 -20.15
CA PHE A 380 2.64 -17.46 -21.35
C PHE A 380 1.30 -16.69 -21.37
N ARG A 381 1.18 -15.64 -20.56
CA ARG A 381 -0.02 -14.82 -20.43
C ARG A 381 0.28 -13.36 -20.77
N GLU A 382 -0.73 -12.68 -21.30
CA GLU A 382 -0.66 -11.24 -21.53
C GLU A 382 -0.47 -10.49 -20.20
N PRO A 383 0.40 -9.46 -20.16
CA PRO A 383 0.77 -8.76 -18.93
C PRO A 383 -0.37 -7.97 -18.26
N ASN A 384 -1.42 -7.64 -19.00
CA ASN A 384 -2.54 -6.81 -18.53
C ASN A 384 -3.76 -7.64 -18.09
N LYS A 385 -3.58 -8.92 -17.77
CA LYS A 385 -4.66 -9.81 -17.32
C LYS A 385 -4.42 -10.30 -15.89
N PRO A 386 -5.47 -10.64 -15.13
CA PRO A 386 -5.33 -11.28 -13.82
C PRO A 386 -4.53 -12.59 -13.91
N VAL A 387 -4.08 -13.16 -12.79
CA VAL A 387 -3.30 -14.42 -12.82
C VAL A 387 -4.10 -15.53 -13.49
N ALA A 388 -5.38 -15.64 -13.14
CA ALA A 388 -6.37 -16.50 -13.77
C ALA A 388 -7.79 -16.10 -13.34
N SER A 389 -8.76 -16.34 -14.21
CA SER A 389 -10.19 -16.15 -13.98
C SER A 389 -10.95 -17.45 -14.20
N PHE A 390 -11.57 -17.96 -13.14
CA PHE A 390 -12.27 -19.24 -13.14
C PHE A 390 -13.75 -19.09 -12.83
N LEU A 391 -14.58 -19.90 -13.48
CA LEU A 391 -15.97 -20.12 -13.07
C LEU A 391 -16.12 -21.56 -12.59
N PHE A 392 -16.31 -21.73 -11.29
CA PHE A 392 -16.53 -23.03 -10.64
C PHE A 392 -18.03 -23.34 -10.66
N VAL A 393 -18.41 -24.39 -11.39
CA VAL A 393 -19.81 -24.81 -11.57
C VAL A 393 -20.04 -26.19 -10.95
N GLY A 394 -21.18 -26.39 -10.30
CA GLY A 394 -21.55 -27.69 -9.73
C GLY A 394 -22.53 -27.56 -8.56
N PRO A 395 -22.94 -28.67 -7.93
CA PRO A 395 -23.85 -28.64 -6.78
C PRO A 395 -23.29 -27.88 -5.57
N THR A 396 -24.13 -27.66 -4.56
CA THR A 396 -23.70 -27.11 -3.26
C THR A 396 -22.91 -28.17 -2.48
N GLY A 397 -21.95 -27.73 -1.66
CA GLY A 397 -21.24 -28.63 -0.73
C GLY A 397 -20.27 -29.64 -1.37
N VAL A 398 -19.86 -29.45 -2.62
CA VAL A 398 -18.92 -30.35 -3.35
C VAL A 398 -17.45 -29.92 -3.31
N GLY A 399 -17.14 -28.75 -2.73
CA GLY A 399 -15.76 -28.28 -2.52
C GLY A 399 -15.31 -27.06 -3.35
N LYS A 400 -16.23 -26.35 -4.03
CA LYS A 400 -15.90 -25.14 -4.82
C LYS A 400 -15.14 -24.08 -4.00
N THR A 401 -15.73 -23.63 -2.90
CA THR A 401 -15.14 -22.67 -1.97
C THR A 401 -13.94 -23.24 -1.21
N GLU A 402 -13.91 -24.55 -0.97
CA GLU A 402 -12.78 -25.21 -0.30
C GLU A 402 -11.53 -25.19 -1.18
N LEU A 403 -11.65 -25.44 -2.49
CA LEU A 403 -10.52 -25.34 -3.40
C LEU A 403 -9.92 -23.92 -3.42
N ALA A 404 -10.76 -22.88 -3.45
CA ALA A 404 -10.30 -21.49 -3.38
C ALA A 404 -9.53 -21.19 -2.09
N ARG A 405 -10.04 -21.68 -0.95
CA ARG A 405 -9.41 -21.53 0.37
C ARG A 405 -8.07 -22.25 0.43
N GLN A 406 -8.02 -23.51 0.01
CA GLN A 406 -6.80 -24.31 0.02
C GLN A 406 -5.75 -23.74 -0.95
N LEU A 407 -6.18 -23.17 -2.08
CA LEU A 407 -5.30 -22.46 -3.01
C LEU A 407 -4.64 -21.24 -2.37
N SER A 408 -5.44 -20.38 -1.72
CA SER A 408 -4.93 -19.22 -0.98
C SER A 408 -3.91 -19.62 0.09
N MET A 409 -4.22 -20.64 0.90
CA MET A 409 -3.30 -21.16 1.93
C MET A 409 -2.02 -21.74 1.34
N SER A 410 -2.12 -22.52 0.26
CA SER A 410 -0.98 -23.16 -0.39
C SER A 410 -0.04 -22.15 -1.06
N LEU A 411 -0.58 -21.05 -1.57
CA LEU A 411 0.18 -19.95 -2.17
C LEU A 411 0.70 -18.96 -1.10
N GLY A 412 0.11 -18.94 0.09
CA GLY A 412 0.46 -17.99 1.16
C GLY A 412 -0.04 -16.57 0.88
N VAL A 413 -1.18 -16.46 0.19
CA VAL A 413 -1.81 -15.17 -0.16
C VAL A 413 -3.17 -15.04 0.51
N PRO A 414 -3.65 -13.83 0.86
CA PRO A 414 -4.97 -13.64 1.45
C PRO A 414 -6.11 -14.08 0.53
N LEU A 415 -7.20 -14.55 1.15
CA LEU A 415 -8.47 -14.85 0.48
C LEU A 415 -9.45 -13.70 0.74
N HIS A 416 -9.84 -12.99 -0.31
CA HIS A 416 -10.93 -12.03 -0.27
C HIS A 416 -12.21 -12.71 -0.74
N ARG A 417 -13.22 -12.77 0.12
CA ARG A 417 -14.47 -13.46 -0.16
C ARG A 417 -15.63 -12.48 -0.12
N PHE A 418 -16.42 -12.47 -1.18
CA PHE A 418 -17.65 -11.70 -1.28
C PHE A 418 -18.81 -12.62 -1.69
N ASP A 419 -19.91 -12.53 -0.95
CA ASP A 419 -21.15 -13.23 -1.28
C ASP A 419 -21.98 -12.36 -2.23
N MET A 420 -22.16 -12.81 -3.47
CA MET A 420 -22.85 -12.02 -4.49
C MET A 420 -24.36 -11.93 -4.24
N SER A 421 -24.90 -12.74 -3.34
CA SER A 421 -26.28 -12.61 -2.86
C SER A 421 -26.52 -11.31 -2.07
N GLU A 422 -25.48 -10.64 -1.57
CA GLU A 422 -25.58 -9.31 -0.94
C GLU A 422 -25.60 -8.16 -1.98
N TYR A 423 -25.24 -8.45 -3.24
CA TYR A 423 -25.03 -7.46 -4.30
C TYR A 423 -26.04 -7.56 -5.46
N GLN A 424 -27.30 -7.88 -5.12
CA GLN A 424 -28.39 -8.02 -6.11
C GLN A 424 -28.93 -6.66 -6.59
N GLU A 425 -28.69 -5.60 -5.85
CA GLU A 425 -29.24 -4.28 -6.11
C GLU A 425 -28.16 -3.27 -6.50
N LYS A 426 -28.51 -2.30 -7.34
CA LYS A 426 -27.56 -1.29 -7.84
C LYS A 426 -26.86 -0.50 -6.72
N HIS A 427 -27.58 -0.22 -5.63
CA HIS A 427 -27.04 0.58 -4.53
C HIS A 427 -26.00 -0.16 -3.68
N THR A 428 -26.05 -1.51 -3.62
CA THR A 428 -25.06 -2.29 -2.87
C THR A 428 -23.73 -2.42 -3.64
N ILE A 429 -23.75 -2.31 -4.97
CA ILE A 429 -22.55 -2.29 -5.82
C ILE A 429 -21.67 -1.07 -5.52
N ALA A 430 -22.30 0.07 -5.21
CA ALA A 430 -21.58 1.27 -4.78
C ALA A 430 -20.73 0.99 -3.52
N ARG A 431 -21.13 0.08 -2.62
CA ARG A 431 -20.30 -0.31 -1.48
C ARG A 431 -19.09 -1.15 -1.90
N LEU A 432 -19.18 -1.89 -3.00
CA LEU A 432 -18.12 -2.76 -3.51
C LEU A 432 -17.02 -1.97 -4.23
N ILE A 433 -17.39 -1.00 -5.07
CA ILE A 433 -16.45 -0.20 -5.89
C ILE A 433 -16.09 1.14 -5.22
N GLY A 434 -17.05 1.75 -4.53
CA GLY A 434 -17.02 3.10 -3.99
C GLY A 434 -18.31 3.85 -4.35
N ALA A 435 -18.79 4.74 -3.48
CA ALA A 435 -19.96 5.57 -3.78
C ALA A 435 -19.57 6.73 -4.71
N PRO A 436 -20.44 7.18 -5.64
CA PRO A 436 -20.13 8.33 -6.49
C PRO A 436 -20.22 9.66 -5.72
N PRO A 437 -19.62 10.75 -6.23
CA PRO A 437 -19.68 12.07 -5.61
C PRO A 437 -21.13 12.50 -5.30
N GLY A 438 -21.38 12.94 -4.07
CA GLY A 438 -22.70 13.42 -3.63
C GLY A 438 -23.59 12.36 -2.96
N TYR A 439 -23.12 11.12 -2.78
CA TYR A 439 -23.82 10.07 -2.04
C TYR A 439 -23.19 9.83 -0.66
N ILE A 440 -23.99 9.35 0.30
CA ILE A 440 -23.50 8.98 1.64
C ILE A 440 -22.46 7.87 1.49
N GLY A 441 -21.27 8.09 2.06
CA GLY A 441 -20.13 7.16 1.94
C GLY A 441 -19.20 7.44 0.77
N PHE A 442 -19.32 8.60 0.09
CA PHE A 442 -18.38 9.03 -0.97
C PHE A 442 -16.91 9.03 -0.51
N ASP A 443 -16.65 9.41 0.75
CA ASP A 443 -15.29 9.44 1.30
C ASP A 443 -14.76 8.04 1.68
N GLN A 444 -15.62 7.02 1.67
CA GLN A 444 -15.24 5.62 1.93
C GLN A 444 -14.92 4.93 0.60
N GLY A 445 -13.71 4.37 0.49
CA GLY A 445 -13.31 3.55 -0.65
C GLY A 445 -14.19 2.29 -0.79
N GLY A 446 -14.17 1.68 -1.96
CA GLY A 446 -14.91 0.44 -2.21
C GLY A 446 -14.32 -0.74 -1.47
N LEU A 447 -15.16 -1.63 -0.96
CA LEU A 447 -14.70 -2.83 -0.24
C LEU A 447 -13.77 -3.70 -1.11
N LEU A 448 -14.08 -3.86 -2.40
CA LEU A 448 -13.26 -4.66 -3.32
C LEU A 448 -11.99 -3.90 -3.74
N THR A 449 -12.15 -2.64 -4.17
CA THR A 449 -11.03 -1.82 -4.64
C THR A 449 -9.98 -1.63 -3.54
N ASP A 450 -10.41 -1.35 -2.31
CA ASP A 450 -9.50 -1.22 -1.17
C ASP A 450 -8.88 -2.56 -0.75
N ALA A 451 -9.64 -3.66 -0.78
CA ALA A 451 -9.10 -4.99 -0.45
C ALA A 451 -7.95 -5.38 -1.38
N ILE A 452 -8.15 -5.17 -2.69
CA ILE A 452 -7.15 -5.49 -3.71
C ILE A 452 -5.98 -4.50 -3.68
N ARG A 453 -6.20 -3.19 -3.46
CA ARG A 453 -5.11 -2.23 -3.27
C ARG A 453 -4.24 -2.57 -2.05
N ARG A 454 -4.86 -3.03 -0.96
CA ARG A 454 -4.13 -3.44 0.25
C ARG A 454 -3.38 -4.76 0.07
N ASN A 455 -3.92 -5.67 -0.73
CA ASN A 455 -3.34 -7.00 -1.00
C ASN A 455 -3.43 -7.34 -2.51
N PRO A 456 -2.52 -6.81 -3.34
CA PRO A 456 -2.54 -6.99 -4.79
C PRO A 456 -2.28 -8.45 -5.20
N TYR A 457 -1.72 -9.26 -4.30
CA TYR A 457 -1.49 -10.70 -4.46
C TYR A 457 -2.50 -11.44 -3.60
N SER A 458 -3.57 -11.92 -4.20
CA SER A 458 -4.67 -12.52 -3.46
C SER A 458 -5.48 -13.49 -4.30
N VAL A 459 -6.27 -14.31 -3.63
CA VAL A 459 -7.36 -15.05 -4.24
C VAL A 459 -8.65 -14.27 -3.97
N LEU A 460 -9.34 -13.87 -5.03
CA LEU A 460 -10.64 -13.23 -4.96
C LEU A 460 -11.73 -14.28 -5.25
N LEU A 461 -12.56 -14.55 -4.25
CA LEU A 461 -13.69 -15.46 -4.33
C LEU A 461 -15.00 -14.68 -4.36
N LEU A 462 -15.74 -14.82 -5.46
CA LEU A 462 -17.08 -14.28 -5.64
C LEU A 462 -18.07 -15.45 -5.63
N ASP A 463 -18.72 -15.66 -4.48
CA ASP A 463 -19.66 -16.77 -4.31
C ASP A 463 -21.03 -16.45 -4.90
N GLU A 464 -21.68 -17.44 -5.52
CA GLU A 464 -23.03 -17.36 -6.09
C GLU A 464 -23.21 -16.23 -7.12
N ILE A 465 -22.27 -16.12 -8.07
CA ILE A 465 -22.22 -15.01 -9.04
C ILE A 465 -23.52 -14.84 -9.84
N GLU A 466 -24.29 -15.90 -10.07
CA GLU A 466 -25.60 -15.85 -10.74
C GLU A 466 -26.65 -14.98 -10.02
N LYS A 467 -26.43 -14.66 -8.74
CA LYS A 467 -27.31 -13.79 -7.95
C LYS A 467 -26.94 -12.31 -8.05
N ALA A 468 -25.74 -12.00 -8.52
CA ALA A 468 -25.24 -10.64 -8.60
C ALA A 468 -26.06 -9.79 -9.58
N HIS A 469 -26.12 -8.48 -9.33
CA HIS A 469 -26.63 -7.52 -10.29
C HIS A 469 -25.78 -7.48 -11.57
N SER A 470 -26.39 -7.16 -12.72
CA SER A 470 -25.74 -7.15 -14.04
C SER A 470 -24.50 -6.24 -14.12
N ASP A 471 -24.51 -5.10 -13.42
CA ASP A 471 -23.35 -4.18 -13.38
C ASP A 471 -22.07 -4.83 -12.80
N ILE A 472 -22.19 -5.87 -11.96
CA ILE A 472 -21.02 -6.63 -11.49
C ILE A 472 -20.37 -7.40 -12.63
N TYR A 473 -21.15 -7.95 -13.57
CA TYR A 473 -20.60 -8.63 -14.74
C TYR A 473 -19.81 -7.67 -15.62
N ASN A 474 -20.33 -6.45 -15.82
CA ASN A 474 -19.65 -5.40 -16.58
C ASN A 474 -18.32 -5.02 -15.92
N MET A 475 -18.30 -4.88 -14.60
CA MET A 475 -17.09 -4.64 -13.82
C MET A 475 -16.08 -5.78 -14.00
N LEU A 476 -16.53 -7.04 -13.91
CA LEU A 476 -15.66 -8.20 -14.04
C LEU A 476 -15.09 -8.34 -15.45
N LEU A 477 -15.85 -8.00 -16.50
CA LEU A 477 -15.34 -7.94 -17.86
C LEU A 477 -14.17 -6.96 -17.98
N GLN A 478 -14.29 -5.77 -17.40
CA GLN A 478 -13.21 -4.78 -17.36
C GLN A 478 -11.99 -5.31 -16.60
N VAL A 479 -12.20 -5.96 -15.46
CA VAL A 479 -11.11 -6.52 -14.65
C VAL A 479 -10.39 -7.66 -15.39
N MET A 480 -11.11 -8.52 -16.10
CA MET A 480 -10.52 -9.61 -16.90
C MET A 480 -9.77 -9.08 -18.15
N ASP A 481 -10.26 -7.99 -18.73
CA ASP A 481 -9.62 -7.02 -19.64
C ASP A 481 -8.23 -6.57 -19.30
N TYR A 482 -8.25 -5.69 -18.31
CA TYR A 482 -7.19 -4.73 -18.12
C TYR A 482 -6.51 -4.92 -16.77
N ALA A 483 -6.96 -5.91 -16.00
CA ALA A 483 -6.49 -6.20 -14.65
C ALA A 483 -6.46 -4.94 -13.77
N THR A 484 -7.38 -4.01 -14.01
CA THR A 484 -7.49 -2.77 -13.25
C THR A 484 -8.95 -2.43 -13.03
N LEU A 485 -9.24 -1.95 -11.83
CA LEU A 485 -10.52 -1.34 -11.50
C LEU A 485 -10.26 0.02 -10.88
N THR A 486 -10.91 1.05 -11.42
CA THR A 486 -10.80 2.41 -10.88
C THR A 486 -12.01 2.69 -10.02
N ASP A 487 -11.78 3.16 -8.79
CA ASP A 487 -12.87 3.64 -7.93
C ASP A 487 -13.38 5.02 -8.38
N ASN A 488 -14.43 5.52 -7.73
CA ASN A 488 -15.02 6.81 -8.07
C ASN A 488 -14.17 8.02 -7.65
N GLN A 489 -13.10 7.82 -6.88
CA GLN A 489 -12.13 8.85 -6.52
C GLN A 489 -10.94 8.86 -7.50
N GLY A 490 -10.93 7.99 -8.52
CA GLY A 490 -9.84 7.87 -9.48
C GLY A 490 -8.69 6.97 -9.03
N ARG A 491 -8.79 6.32 -7.86
CA ARG A 491 -7.76 5.40 -7.38
C ARG A 491 -7.90 4.07 -8.11
N LYS A 492 -6.76 3.50 -8.51
CA LYS A 492 -6.71 2.24 -9.26
C LYS A 492 -6.38 1.07 -8.35
N ALA A 493 -7.11 -0.02 -8.49
CA ALA A 493 -6.83 -1.32 -7.90
C ALA A 493 -6.28 -2.25 -9.00
N ASN A 494 -5.08 -2.80 -8.78
CA ASN A 494 -4.41 -3.69 -9.73
C ASN A 494 -4.72 -5.17 -9.42
N PHE A 495 -5.27 -5.88 -10.41
CA PHE A 495 -5.66 -7.29 -10.38
C PHE A 495 -4.68 -8.23 -11.10
N GLN A 496 -3.56 -7.75 -11.65
CA GLN A 496 -2.58 -8.55 -12.42
C GLN A 496 -2.07 -9.76 -11.61
N ASN A 497 -1.99 -9.59 -10.29
CA ASN A 497 -1.52 -10.63 -9.36
C ASN A 497 -2.66 -11.33 -8.58
N VAL A 498 -3.90 -11.13 -9.01
CA VAL A 498 -5.10 -11.68 -8.37
C VAL A 498 -5.57 -12.92 -9.13
N ILE A 499 -5.92 -13.98 -8.40
CA ILE A 499 -6.63 -15.15 -8.93
C ILE A 499 -8.12 -14.95 -8.66
N ILE A 500 -8.91 -14.82 -9.71
CA ILE A 500 -10.36 -14.58 -9.63
C ILE A 500 -11.08 -15.92 -9.73
N ILE A 501 -11.86 -16.24 -8.71
CA ILE A 501 -12.69 -17.46 -8.65
C ILE A 501 -14.13 -17.02 -8.44
N MET A 502 -14.99 -17.38 -9.37
CA MET A 502 -16.43 -17.19 -9.26
C MET A 502 -17.08 -18.56 -9.05
N THR A 503 -18.00 -18.67 -8.09
CA THR A 503 -18.75 -19.92 -7.89
C THR A 503 -20.18 -19.77 -8.36
N SER A 504 -20.71 -20.83 -8.97
CA SER A 504 -22.10 -20.90 -9.39
C SER A 504 -22.69 -22.27 -9.12
N ASN A 505 -23.99 -22.30 -8.80
CA ASN A 505 -24.77 -23.53 -8.72
C ASN A 505 -25.41 -23.90 -10.07
N ALA A 506 -25.16 -23.12 -11.12
CA ALA A 506 -25.60 -23.39 -12.49
C ALA A 506 -25.08 -24.74 -13.01
N GLY A 507 -25.90 -25.44 -13.80
CA GLY A 507 -25.49 -26.67 -14.49
C GLY A 507 -25.34 -27.91 -13.60
N ALA A 508 -25.64 -27.83 -12.29
CA ALA A 508 -25.50 -28.93 -11.34
C ALA A 508 -26.20 -30.24 -11.79
N ARG A 509 -27.38 -30.14 -12.42
CA ARG A 509 -28.15 -31.29 -12.90
C ARG A 509 -27.65 -31.89 -14.22
N GLU A 510 -26.99 -31.12 -15.07
CA GLU A 510 -26.49 -31.59 -16.37
C GLU A 510 -25.12 -32.26 -16.25
N ILE A 511 -24.26 -31.77 -15.34
CA ILE A 511 -22.95 -32.36 -15.02
C ILE A 511 -23.08 -33.82 -14.52
N GLU A 512 -24.27 -34.21 -14.05
CA GLU A 512 -24.57 -35.54 -13.51
C GLU A 512 -24.98 -36.58 -14.57
N LYS A 513 -25.38 -36.17 -15.78
CA LYS A 513 -25.84 -37.13 -16.80
C LYS A 513 -24.63 -37.87 -17.38
N PRO A 514 -24.53 -39.21 -17.24
CA PRO A 514 -23.52 -39.96 -17.98
C PRO A 514 -23.77 -39.77 -19.48
N SER A 515 -22.72 -39.47 -20.23
CA SER A 515 -22.71 -39.41 -21.69
C SER A 515 -23.08 -40.79 -22.26
N MET A 516 -24.37 -41.01 -22.48
CA MET A 516 -24.86 -42.22 -23.14
C MET A 516 -24.63 -42.06 -24.66
N GLY A 517 -23.44 -42.45 -25.15
CA GLY A 517 -23.09 -42.37 -26.57
C GLY A 517 -21.77 -43.08 -26.92
N PHE A 518 -21.74 -43.77 -28.06
CA PHE A 518 -20.63 -44.62 -28.55
C PHE A 518 -19.38 -43.87 -29.07
N THR A 519 -19.19 -42.59 -28.70
CA THR A 519 -18.16 -41.71 -29.28
C THR A 519 -17.16 -41.16 -28.25
N GLU A 520 -16.89 -41.90 -27.17
CA GLU A 520 -16.03 -41.41 -26.08
C GLU A 520 -14.52 -41.62 -26.23
N LYS A 521 -14.01 -42.22 -27.31
CA LYS A 521 -12.57 -42.52 -27.39
C LYS A 521 -11.64 -41.42 -27.93
N ASN A 522 -12.16 -40.28 -28.41
CA ASN A 522 -11.34 -39.25 -29.05
C ASN A 522 -11.51 -37.82 -28.51
N MET A 523 -12.10 -37.62 -27.32
CA MET A 523 -12.15 -36.28 -26.71
C MET A 523 -10.94 -36.05 -25.80
N SER A 524 -10.18 -35.00 -26.11
CA SER A 524 -9.09 -34.50 -25.27
C SER A 524 -9.58 -34.23 -23.84
N PRO A 525 -8.78 -34.58 -22.80
CA PRO A 525 -9.11 -34.24 -21.42
C PRO A 525 -9.12 -32.71 -21.28
N GLY A 526 -10.31 -32.10 -21.24
CA GLY A 526 -10.50 -30.65 -21.23
C GLY A 526 -11.74 -30.16 -21.98
N ALA A 527 -12.30 -30.95 -22.90
CA ALA A 527 -13.53 -30.61 -23.62
C ALA A 527 -14.77 -31.21 -22.94
N ALA A 528 -14.96 -30.95 -21.64
CA ALA A 528 -16.27 -31.15 -21.05
C ALA A 528 -17.23 -30.15 -21.71
N SER A 529 -18.33 -30.63 -22.32
CA SER A 529 -19.35 -29.74 -22.86
C SER A 529 -19.80 -28.78 -21.77
N ILE A 530 -19.63 -27.48 -21.99
CA ILE A 530 -20.13 -26.43 -21.09
C ILE A 530 -21.62 -26.73 -20.86
N PRO A 531 -22.10 -26.90 -19.61
CA PRO A 531 -23.50 -27.20 -19.35
C PRO A 531 -24.38 -26.13 -19.99
N LYS A 532 -25.49 -26.51 -20.63
CA LYS A 532 -26.39 -25.59 -21.34
C LYS A 532 -26.96 -24.54 -20.39
N GLU A 533 -27.12 -24.84 -19.10
CA GLU A 533 -27.52 -23.84 -18.11
C GLU A 533 -26.47 -22.75 -17.91
N VAL A 534 -25.18 -23.08 -18.00
CA VAL A 534 -24.10 -22.08 -17.91
C VAL A 534 -24.18 -21.15 -19.12
N GLU A 535 -24.49 -21.66 -20.30
CA GLU A 535 -24.66 -20.83 -21.50
C GLU A 535 -25.87 -19.89 -21.46
N LYS A 536 -26.92 -20.27 -20.71
CA LYS A 536 -28.12 -19.45 -20.52
C LYS A 536 -27.90 -18.32 -19.52
N ILE A 537 -27.14 -18.57 -18.47
CA ILE A 537 -26.91 -17.61 -17.39
C ILE A 537 -25.77 -16.66 -17.74
N PHE A 538 -24.68 -17.20 -18.30
CA PHE A 538 -23.47 -16.44 -18.60
C PHE A 538 -23.33 -16.19 -20.10
N SER A 539 -23.31 -14.90 -20.46
CA SER A 539 -23.17 -14.49 -21.86
C SER A 539 -21.91 -15.07 -22.51
N PRO A 540 -21.90 -15.28 -23.84
CA PRO A 540 -20.69 -15.69 -24.55
C PRO A 540 -19.51 -14.74 -24.30
N GLU A 541 -19.78 -13.43 -24.22
CA GLU A 541 -18.79 -12.42 -23.90
C GLU A 541 -18.10 -12.70 -22.56
N PHE A 542 -18.87 -12.93 -21.49
CA PHE A 542 -18.33 -13.26 -20.18
C PHE A 542 -17.53 -14.57 -20.19
N ARG A 543 -18.07 -15.61 -20.82
CA ARG A 543 -17.43 -16.93 -20.89
C ARG A 543 -16.09 -16.90 -21.63
N ASN A 544 -15.97 -16.12 -22.69
CA ASN A 544 -14.74 -16.00 -23.49
C ASN A 544 -13.60 -15.29 -22.74
N ARG A 545 -13.88 -14.65 -21.60
CA ARG A 545 -12.87 -13.99 -20.75
C ARG A 545 -12.39 -14.87 -19.59
N LEU A 546 -13.02 -16.01 -19.38
CA LEU A 546 -12.60 -17.00 -18.39
C LEU A 546 -11.45 -17.82 -18.95
N ASP A 547 -10.46 -18.12 -18.11
CA ASP A 547 -9.40 -19.07 -18.46
C ASP A 547 -9.93 -20.50 -18.52
N CYS A 548 -10.85 -20.82 -17.60
CA CYS A 548 -11.47 -22.13 -17.54
C CYS A 548 -12.81 -22.09 -16.79
N ILE A 549 -13.78 -22.85 -17.30
CA ILE A 549 -14.99 -23.23 -16.57
C ILE A 549 -14.71 -24.59 -15.92
N VAL A 550 -14.69 -24.62 -14.60
CA VAL A 550 -14.25 -25.78 -13.82
C VAL A 550 -15.48 -26.49 -13.25
N GLY A 551 -15.75 -27.70 -13.75
CA GLY A 551 -16.86 -28.52 -13.30
C GLY A 551 -16.55 -29.30 -12.02
N PHE A 552 -17.44 -29.21 -11.04
CA PHE A 552 -17.40 -29.98 -9.79
C PHE A 552 -18.52 -31.01 -9.78
N ARG A 553 -18.16 -32.25 -9.47
CA ARG A 553 -19.10 -33.38 -9.42
C ARG A 553 -19.52 -33.68 -7.99
N ARG A 554 -20.63 -34.41 -7.82
CA ARG A 554 -21.02 -34.95 -6.52
C ARG A 554 -19.93 -35.85 -5.96
N LEU A 555 -19.85 -35.91 -4.63
CA LEU A 555 -18.82 -36.66 -3.93
C LEU A 555 -19.28 -38.11 -3.78
N PRO A 556 -18.52 -39.10 -4.27
CA PRO A 556 -18.75 -40.50 -3.92
C PRO A 556 -18.70 -40.69 -2.41
N ILE A 557 -19.46 -41.65 -1.89
CA ILE A 557 -19.52 -41.92 -0.44
C ILE A 557 -18.13 -42.20 0.16
N GLU A 558 -17.22 -42.80 -0.62
CA GLU A 558 -15.82 -43.02 -0.21
C GLU A 558 -15.05 -41.72 0.01
N ILE A 559 -15.33 -40.71 -0.80
CA ILE A 559 -14.76 -39.37 -0.64
C ILE A 559 -15.35 -38.67 0.57
N VAL A 560 -16.67 -38.79 0.77
CA VAL A 560 -17.36 -38.28 1.97
C VAL A 560 -16.75 -38.90 3.24
N ARG A 561 -16.51 -40.22 3.23
CA ARG A 561 -15.83 -40.94 4.32
C ARG A 561 -14.47 -40.32 4.64
N ARG A 562 -13.65 -40.00 3.62
CA ARG A 562 -12.36 -39.32 3.80
C ARG A 562 -12.50 -37.91 4.40
N ILE A 563 -13.54 -37.17 4.03
CA ILE A 563 -13.84 -35.85 4.61
C ILE A 563 -14.17 -35.98 6.11
N VAL A 564 -15.00 -36.95 6.48
CA VAL A 564 -15.34 -37.24 7.89
C VAL A 564 -14.08 -37.58 8.68
N VAL A 565 -13.25 -38.49 8.16
CA VAL A 565 -11.98 -38.88 8.80
C VAL A 565 -11.11 -37.65 9.05
N LYS A 566 -10.91 -36.79 8.03
CA LYS A 566 -10.14 -35.56 8.17
C LYS A 566 -10.65 -34.67 9.32
N GLN A 567 -11.96 -34.42 9.39
CA GLN A 567 -12.53 -33.58 10.45
C GLN A 567 -12.43 -34.19 11.84
N ILE A 568 -12.56 -35.52 11.94
CA ILE A 568 -12.37 -36.24 13.21
C ILE A 568 -10.90 -36.19 13.63
N ASP A 569 -9.96 -36.34 12.70
CA ASP A 569 -8.53 -36.25 13.00
C ASP A 569 -8.12 -34.83 13.43
N GLU A 570 -8.66 -33.80 12.78
CA GLU A 570 -8.51 -32.40 13.23
C GLU A 570 -9.02 -32.21 14.67
N PHE A 571 -10.14 -32.85 15.02
CA PHE A 571 -10.67 -32.81 16.38
C PHE A 571 -9.83 -33.64 17.38
N ARG A 572 -9.29 -34.78 16.96
CA ARG A 572 -8.37 -35.61 17.77
C ARG A 572 -7.11 -34.83 18.15
N VAL A 573 -6.57 -34.02 17.24
CA VAL A 573 -5.44 -33.12 17.55
C VAL A 573 -5.80 -32.15 18.68
N GLN A 574 -6.98 -31.52 18.61
CA GLN A 574 -7.46 -30.60 19.66
C GLN A 574 -7.69 -31.30 21.01
N LEU A 575 -8.15 -32.55 21.00
CA LEU A 575 -8.31 -33.38 22.20
C LEU A 575 -6.96 -33.84 22.76
N GLY A 576 -5.95 -34.03 21.90
CA GLY A 576 -4.59 -34.40 22.27
C GLY A 576 -3.93 -33.39 23.21
N ASP A 577 -4.13 -32.09 22.97
CA ASP A 577 -3.65 -31.02 23.86
C ASP A 577 -4.23 -31.14 25.28
N LYS A 578 -5.41 -31.76 25.40
CA LYS A 578 -6.11 -32.02 26.67
C LYS A 578 -5.85 -33.43 27.21
N LYS A 579 -4.94 -34.19 26.60
CA LYS A 579 -4.62 -35.60 26.94
C LYS A 579 -5.85 -36.52 26.84
N ILE A 580 -6.70 -36.28 25.86
CA ILE A 580 -7.90 -37.10 25.59
C ILE A 580 -7.69 -37.87 24.30
N LEU A 581 -7.89 -39.18 24.35
CA LEU A 581 -7.90 -40.04 23.17
C LEU A 581 -9.33 -40.34 22.75
N LEU A 582 -9.66 -40.04 21.49
CA LEU A 582 -10.95 -40.39 20.89
C LEU A 582 -10.76 -41.53 19.88
N ASP A 583 -11.23 -42.71 20.26
CA ASP A 583 -11.39 -43.83 19.35
C ASP A 583 -12.71 -43.67 18.56
N MET A 584 -12.60 -43.72 17.23
CA MET A 584 -13.71 -43.57 16.30
C MET A 584 -13.59 -44.70 15.28
N PRO A 585 -14.28 -45.84 15.51
CA PRO A 585 -14.20 -46.99 14.62
C PRO A 585 -14.80 -46.67 13.24
N GLY A 586 -14.45 -47.49 12.24
CA GLY A 586 -14.90 -47.31 10.86
C GLY A 586 -16.43 -47.22 10.72
N GLU A 587 -17.17 -47.97 11.52
CA GLU A 587 -18.64 -47.92 11.55
C GLU A 587 -19.18 -46.55 11.95
N GLY A 588 -18.54 -45.87 12.90
CA GLY A 588 -18.91 -44.52 13.32
C GLY A 588 -18.62 -43.48 12.23
N ILE A 589 -17.49 -43.64 11.53
CA ILE A 589 -17.17 -42.81 10.35
C ILE A 589 -18.21 -43.02 9.24
N ASP A 590 -18.56 -44.27 8.94
CA ASP A 590 -19.54 -44.58 7.89
C ASP A 590 -20.94 -44.09 8.25
N TRP A 591 -21.31 -44.11 9.53
CA TRP A 591 -22.56 -43.55 10.02
C TRP A 591 -22.60 -42.04 9.82
N LEU A 592 -21.54 -41.32 10.22
CA LEU A 592 -21.42 -39.87 10.03
C LEU A 592 -21.42 -39.49 8.54
N ALA A 593 -20.75 -40.28 7.69
CA ALA A 593 -20.72 -40.04 6.26
C ALA A 593 -22.12 -40.20 5.63
N ARG A 594 -22.86 -41.26 6.02
CA ARG A 594 -24.21 -41.51 5.49
C ARG A 594 -25.25 -40.50 5.98
N LYS A 595 -25.23 -40.12 7.26
CA LYS A 595 -26.20 -39.18 7.83
C LYS A 595 -25.86 -37.72 7.52
N GLY A 596 -24.57 -37.39 7.36
CA GLY A 596 -24.09 -36.03 7.13
C GLY A 596 -24.03 -35.61 5.66
N TYR A 597 -24.21 -36.54 4.72
CA TYR A 597 -24.25 -36.25 3.29
C TYR A 597 -25.67 -36.32 2.75
N SER A 598 -26.05 -35.33 1.95
CA SER A 598 -27.34 -35.32 1.25
C SER A 598 -27.15 -34.85 -0.19
N ASP A 599 -28.07 -35.28 -1.06
CA ASP A 599 -28.09 -34.86 -2.46
C ASP A 599 -28.33 -33.36 -2.64
N THR A 600 -28.98 -32.72 -1.67
CA THR A 600 -29.34 -31.29 -1.70
C THR A 600 -28.27 -30.37 -1.10
N PHE A 601 -27.53 -30.81 -0.09
CA PHE A 601 -26.57 -29.96 0.64
C PHE A 601 -25.11 -30.45 0.55
N GLY A 602 -24.87 -31.59 -0.11
CA GLY A 602 -23.54 -32.18 -0.24
C GLY A 602 -22.90 -32.45 1.12
N ALA A 603 -21.58 -32.21 1.24
CA ALA A 603 -20.83 -32.40 2.47
C ALA A 603 -20.99 -31.27 3.52
N ARG A 604 -21.87 -30.29 3.27
CA ARG A 604 -22.00 -29.08 4.13
C ARG A 604 -22.49 -29.41 5.54
N GLU A 605 -23.37 -30.41 5.67
CA GLU A 605 -23.96 -30.80 6.97
C GLU A 605 -23.05 -31.68 7.81
N ILE A 606 -21.96 -32.23 7.25
CA ILE A 606 -21.02 -33.10 7.98
C ILE A 606 -20.43 -32.38 9.20
N SER A 607 -19.95 -31.15 9.01
CA SER A 607 -19.34 -30.37 10.10
C SER A 607 -20.33 -30.09 11.22
N ARG A 608 -21.59 -29.82 10.87
CA ARG A 608 -22.66 -29.59 11.84
C ARG A 608 -23.02 -30.87 12.58
N LEU A 609 -23.17 -31.98 11.86
CA LEU A 609 -23.45 -33.28 12.46
C LEU A 609 -22.34 -33.70 13.43
N ILE A 610 -21.08 -33.53 13.06
CA ILE A 610 -19.93 -33.81 13.94
C ILE A 610 -19.92 -32.86 15.14
N GLN A 611 -20.25 -31.58 14.95
CA GLN A 611 -20.38 -30.64 16.05
C GLN A 611 -21.43 -31.13 17.06
N ASP A 612 -22.62 -31.45 16.59
CA ASP A 612 -23.77 -31.80 17.42
C ASP A 612 -23.62 -33.19 18.08
N LYS A 613 -23.21 -34.22 17.31
CA LYS A 613 -23.16 -35.62 17.78
C LYS A 613 -21.84 -36.03 18.41
N VAL A 614 -20.75 -35.31 18.14
CA VAL A 614 -19.42 -35.64 18.68
C VAL A 614 -18.93 -34.52 19.59
N LYS A 615 -18.67 -33.33 19.05
CA LYS A 615 -17.95 -32.27 19.79
C LYS A 615 -18.71 -31.75 21.01
N SER A 616 -20.04 -31.57 20.90
CA SER A 616 -20.86 -31.07 22.01
C SER A 616 -20.76 -31.92 23.27
N ILE A 617 -20.61 -33.23 23.14
CA ILE A 617 -20.45 -34.15 24.28
C ILE A 617 -19.16 -33.85 25.06
N PHE A 618 -18.09 -33.48 24.35
CA PHE A 618 -16.81 -33.14 24.98
C PHE A 618 -16.81 -31.77 25.66
N ILE A 619 -17.76 -30.87 25.37
CA ILE A 619 -17.79 -29.54 26.00
C ILE A 619 -18.00 -29.70 27.52
N ASP A 620 -19.09 -30.34 27.91
CA ASP A 620 -19.44 -30.53 29.32
C ASP A 620 -18.46 -31.48 30.01
N GLU A 621 -18.02 -32.53 29.31
CA GLU A 621 -17.17 -33.56 29.89
C GLU A 621 -15.72 -33.11 30.14
N VAL A 622 -15.23 -32.17 29.33
CA VAL A 622 -13.91 -31.55 29.52
C VAL A 622 -13.95 -30.43 30.56
N LEU A 623 -15.03 -29.66 30.63
CA LEU A 623 -15.15 -28.55 31.57
C LEU A 623 -15.53 -29.00 32.98
N PHE A 624 -16.47 -29.95 33.09
CA PHE A 624 -17.10 -30.32 34.36
C PHE A 624 -17.13 -31.84 34.62
N GLY A 625 -16.95 -32.65 33.58
CA GLY A 625 -17.13 -34.10 33.67
C GLY A 625 -15.86 -34.92 33.88
N LYS A 626 -15.91 -36.15 33.36
CA LYS A 626 -14.93 -37.21 33.63
C LYS A 626 -13.61 -37.02 32.87
N LEU A 627 -13.58 -36.13 31.88
CA LEU A 627 -12.43 -35.85 31.02
C LEU A 627 -11.62 -34.62 31.45
N THR A 628 -11.95 -33.98 32.57
CA THR A 628 -11.25 -32.80 33.13
C THR A 628 -9.75 -33.00 33.34
N LYS A 629 -9.28 -34.24 33.53
CA LYS A 629 -7.84 -34.59 33.70
C LYS A 629 -7.27 -35.39 32.53
N GLY A 630 -7.96 -35.43 31.38
CA GLY A 630 -7.68 -36.37 30.30
C GLY A 630 -8.39 -37.72 30.49
N GLY A 631 -8.29 -38.60 29.49
CA GLY A 631 -8.98 -39.89 29.49
C GLY A 631 -9.20 -40.45 28.09
N ASN A 632 -10.02 -41.51 27.99
CA ASN A 632 -10.32 -42.16 26.72
C ASN A 632 -11.82 -42.12 26.45
N ALA A 633 -12.19 -41.75 25.23
CA ALA A 633 -13.54 -41.81 24.73
C ALA A 633 -13.59 -42.72 23.49
N ALA A 634 -14.67 -43.49 23.35
CA ALA A 634 -14.88 -44.37 22.21
C ALA A 634 -16.27 -44.16 21.64
N ALA A 635 -16.38 -44.02 20.32
CA ALA A 635 -17.65 -43.93 19.64
C ALA A 635 -18.24 -45.32 19.36
N LYS A 636 -19.56 -45.47 19.58
CA LYS A 636 -20.32 -46.68 19.28
C LYS A 636 -21.65 -46.33 18.62
N ILE A 637 -22.18 -47.24 17.83
CA ILE A 637 -23.54 -47.13 17.29
C ILE A 637 -24.51 -47.89 18.19
N VAL A 638 -25.50 -47.20 18.73
CA VAL A 638 -26.55 -47.77 19.58
C VAL A 638 -27.90 -47.29 19.04
N ASN A 639 -28.78 -48.21 18.67
CA ASN A 639 -30.12 -47.90 18.14
C ASN A 639 -30.12 -46.92 16.94
N ASP A 640 -29.20 -47.11 15.98
CA ASP A 640 -28.97 -46.22 14.82
C ASP A 640 -28.55 -44.78 15.19
N ASP A 641 -28.05 -44.55 16.40
CA ASP A 641 -27.46 -43.28 16.82
C ASP A 641 -25.99 -43.44 17.23
N LEU A 642 -25.19 -42.40 16.98
CA LEU A 642 -23.80 -42.34 17.38
C LEU A 642 -23.71 -41.87 18.84
N VAL A 643 -23.19 -42.73 19.70
CA VAL A 643 -23.01 -42.46 21.13
C VAL A 643 -21.52 -42.48 21.47
N ILE A 644 -21.06 -41.46 22.19
CA ILE A 644 -19.69 -41.39 22.71
C ILE A 644 -19.67 -41.94 24.14
N GLU A 645 -18.98 -43.05 24.36
CA GLU A 645 -18.75 -43.62 25.68
C GLU A 645 -17.44 -43.09 26.26
N ILE A 646 -17.51 -42.58 27.49
CA ILE A 646 -16.35 -42.04 28.19
C ILE A 646 -15.87 -43.03 29.23
N SER A 647 -14.61 -43.42 29.10
CA SER A 647 -13.91 -44.27 30.06
C SER A 647 -12.89 -43.43 30.84
N LYS A 648 -12.96 -43.55 32.17
CA LYS A 648 -12.02 -42.89 33.07
C LYS A 648 -10.68 -43.62 32.98
N ASN A 649 -9.57 -42.89 32.81
CA ASN A 649 -8.27 -43.47 33.14
C ASN A 649 -8.30 -43.84 34.63
N LYS A 650 -7.92 -45.08 34.95
CA LYS A 650 -7.71 -45.53 36.33
C LYS A 650 -6.58 -44.74 36.98
#